data_AF-A0A947ZD08-F1
#
_entry.id   AF-A0A947ZD08-F1
#
_cell.length_a   1.000
_cell.length_b   1.000
_cell.length_c   1.000
_cell.angle_alpha   90.00
_cell.angle_beta   90.00
_cell.angle_gamma   90.00
#
_symmetry.space_group_name_H-M   'P 1'
#
loop_
_entity.id
_entity.type
_entity.pdbx_description
1 polymer ?
#
loop_
_entity_poly.entity_id
_entity_poly.type
_entity_poly.pdbx_seq_one_letter_code
_entity_poly.pdbx_strand_id
1 'polypeptide(L)'
;MKKTNIFLLFAGSIFLLTSCPKKSEPTTTTDPKVKKVDFMGDNAQTDNRLQIPVFTKEGKVADLKLHMAPAKTTGLSVTLEPTGPTPGKPGTDAHAAVYTSLLNASLLVGKEMDKFEVKLSGSWNIDASGAQAAMAASMMASMTASKIKPEVTVVGTINPDGTIGPVDNLPAKLQGAIAAGKKVFGYPAGQTLAWDAATKNFVSLTDIAKKSSVTLKELSTVYEAFRVLTGAEVKLPALVTAEEMKLSKELSGQLSGMASNWVKKYSLYDKKFSKIYTRAKEKTKKWKKIAAEYKKQGLELIKKGDVSPGYDYTQRGGSFAFTSYWSKRFDQLDSKKNLKGMLKALSEFTQVSKDLKDAMKSFREMKPESRGDLLALVSAWEQLVSAWAYGQQGDALAKETLDKINYLISKKLAPSMDQGRLYKMLDNTTLKYSMAQLKTQKALDFAKFVGMKGEKFIVQLDKFKRISAVLKTVAMASMAHTDTLFLTNDMAKTGVEKDKIKEVLMATNNNYLQAVTIIQFPDKESKEESFENILASIAAYTSSYFNTAMLILKHASLQVTTDAQGNMEIKRKKALEAMLAAAEQNVLQQAALSKKYAGVIPASAKFFYNIGLSMKDQNYSLKVKALEMFWKASMECQLSILMAQ
;
A
#
# COMPACT_ATOMS: atom_id res chain seq x y z
N MET A 1 -4.43 -24.29 26.69
CA MET A 1 -4.49 -23.05 25.87
C MET A 1 -3.06 -22.63 25.49
N LYS A 2 -2.68 -22.84 24.22
CA LYS A 2 -1.34 -22.54 23.71
C LYS A 2 -1.14 -21.02 23.60
N LYS A 3 -0.04 -20.51 24.16
CA LYS A 3 0.34 -19.09 24.17
C LYS A 3 0.76 -18.64 22.76
N THR A 4 -0.04 -17.81 22.11
CA THR A 4 0.32 -17.11 20.87
C THR A 4 1.07 -15.83 21.23
N ASN A 5 2.40 -15.86 21.19
CA ASN A 5 3.25 -14.67 21.31
C ASN A 5 3.30 -13.95 19.95
N ILE A 6 2.41 -12.99 19.73
CA ILE A 6 2.49 -12.02 18.62
C ILE A 6 3.03 -10.71 19.20
N PHE A 7 4.34 -10.48 19.11
CA PHE A 7 4.94 -9.15 19.36
C PHE A 7 6.24 -8.94 18.56
N LEU A 8 6.17 -7.99 17.62
CA LEU A 8 7.24 -7.08 17.16
C LEU A 8 8.59 -7.65 16.71
N LEU A 9 8.77 -7.70 15.38
CA LEU A 9 10.03 -8.04 14.70
C LEU A 9 10.61 -6.87 13.92
N PHE A 10 11.76 -6.40 14.39
CA PHE A 10 12.81 -5.73 13.62
C PHE A 10 14.11 -5.92 14.41
N ALA A 11 15.09 -6.62 13.82
CA ALA A 11 16.53 -6.38 13.96
C ALA A 11 17.34 -7.52 13.30
N GLY A 12 18.10 -7.16 12.25
CA GLY A 12 19.45 -7.66 12.00
C GLY A 12 19.60 -8.92 11.13
N SER A 13 20.20 -8.73 9.95
CA SER A 13 21.32 -9.53 9.43
C SER A 13 22.00 -8.77 8.28
N ILE A 14 23.27 -8.39 8.49
CA ILE A 14 24.22 -7.82 7.53
C ILE A 14 25.39 -8.81 7.47
N PHE A 15 25.82 -9.26 6.27
CA PHE A 15 27.22 -9.20 5.79
C PHE A 15 27.41 -9.83 4.37
N LEU A 16 28.08 -9.03 3.52
CA LEU A 16 28.97 -9.23 2.35
C LEU A 16 28.60 -10.04 1.06
N LEU A 17 28.56 -9.23 -0.02
CA LEU A 17 28.81 -9.38 -1.46
C LEU A 17 29.53 -10.63 -2.01
N THR A 18 29.09 -11.14 -3.18
CA THR A 18 29.79 -10.99 -4.49
C THR A 18 29.04 -11.65 -5.67
N SER A 19 29.21 -11.04 -6.85
CA SER A 19 28.91 -11.49 -8.23
C SER A 19 27.46 -11.40 -8.76
N CYS A 20 27.27 -10.49 -9.71
CA CYS A 20 26.09 -10.39 -10.57
C CYS A 20 26.14 -11.45 -11.68
N PRO A 21 25.03 -12.16 -11.97
CA PRO A 21 24.79 -12.66 -13.32
C PRO A 21 24.14 -11.57 -14.19
N LYS A 22 24.57 -11.50 -15.45
CA LYS A 22 24.11 -10.59 -16.50
C LYS A 22 22.57 -10.50 -16.58
N LYS A 23 22.07 -9.27 -16.62
CA LYS A 23 20.71 -8.91 -17.05
C LYS A 23 20.48 -9.43 -18.47
N SER A 24 19.48 -10.28 -18.67
CA SER A 24 18.88 -10.46 -19.99
C SER A 24 17.94 -9.27 -20.24
N GLU A 25 18.27 -8.43 -21.21
CA GLU A 25 17.36 -7.42 -21.71
C GLU A 25 16.11 -8.09 -22.30
N PRO A 26 14.89 -7.60 -22.03
CA PRO A 26 13.72 -8.04 -22.77
C PRO A 26 13.85 -7.53 -24.19
N THR A 27 13.95 -8.45 -25.14
CA THR A 27 13.86 -8.18 -26.57
C THR A 27 12.51 -7.55 -26.89
N THR A 28 12.50 -6.25 -27.12
CA THR A 28 11.38 -5.52 -27.71
C THR A 28 11.38 -5.77 -29.21
N THR A 29 10.95 -6.97 -29.62
CA THR A 29 10.59 -7.19 -31.02
C THR A 29 9.27 -6.47 -31.30
N THR A 30 9.36 -5.30 -31.93
CA THR A 30 8.21 -4.58 -32.47
C THR A 30 7.65 -5.37 -33.64
N ASP A 31 6.57 -6.11 -33.40
CA ASP A 31 5.78 -6.71 -34.48
C ASP A 31 4.97 -5.58 -35.16
N PRO A 32 5.25 -5.26 -36.44
CA PRO A 32 4.60 -4.16 -37.15
C PRO A 32 3.09 -4.38 -37.37
N LYS A 33 2.52 -5.54 -37.04
CA LYS A 33 1.08 -5.84 -37.17
C LYS A 33 0.24 -5.51 -35.92
N VAL A 34 0.83 -5.00 -34.84
CA VAL A 34 0.11 -4.70 -33.58
C VAL A 34 -0.62 -3.35 -33.66
N LYS A 35 -1.94 -3.35 -33.49
CA LYS A 35 -2.74 -2.11 -33.41
C LYS A 35 -2.29 -1.27 -32.21
N LYS A 36 -1.82 -0.06 -32.45
CA LYS A 36 -1.41 0.89 -31.41
C LYS A 36 -2.58 1.81 -31.03
N VAL A 37 -2.94 1.87 -29.75
CA VAL A 37 -4.01 2.75 -29.20
C VAL A 37 -3.40 3.88 -28.39
N ASP A 38 -3.90 5.10 -28.52
CA ASP A 38 -3.33 6.26 -27.84
C ASP A 38 -3.67 6.30 -26.36
N PHE A 39 -2.64 6.52 -25.53
CA PHE A 39 -2.84 6.91 -24.12
C PHE A 39 -3.50 8.29 -24.09
N MET A 40 -4.66 8.40 -23.44
CA MET A 40 -5.58 9.56 -23.51
C MET A 40 -6.20 9.84 -24.90
N GLY A 41 -6.27 8.85 -25.81
CA GLY A 41 -7.01 9.03 -27.06
C GLY A 41 -8.49 9.36 -26.83
N ASP A 42 -9.12 9.99 -27.83
CA ASP A 42 -10.52 10.43 -27.78
C ASP A 42 -11.45 9.36 -27.18
N ASN A 43 -12.46 9.82 -26.45
CA ASN A 43 -13.52 8.95 -25.96
C ASN A 43 -14.28 8.39 -27.14
N ALA A 44 -13.84 7.25 -27.65
CA ALA A 44 -14.72 6.38 -28.41
C ALA A 44 -15.93 6.13 -27.51
N GLN A 45 -17.10 6.60 -27.96
CA GLN A 45 -18.37 6.32 -27.34
C GLN A 45 -18.59 4.82 -27.47
N THR A 46 -18.19 4.03 -26.48
CA THR A 46 -18.22 2.58 -26.63
C THR A 46 -19.31 1.99 -25.79
N ASP A 47 -20.42 1.60 -26.42
CA ASP A 47 -21.32 0.55 -25.91
C ASP A 47 -20.69 -0.83 -26.18
N ASN A 48 -19.54 -1.08 -25.56
CA ASN A 48 -18.82 -2.34 -25.77
C ASN A 48 -19.43 -3.42 -24.88
N ARG A 49 -20.00 -4.45 -25.51
CA ARG A 49 -20.42 -5.70 -24.86
C ARG A 49 -19.32 -6.73 -25.03
N LEU A 50 -18.66 -7.07 -23.92
CA LEU A 50 -17.54 -8.00 -23.90
C LEU A 50 -17.86 -9.20 -23.00
N GLN A 51 -17.52 -10.40 -23.45
CA GLN A 51 -17.52 -11.60 -22.60
C GLN A 51 -16.12 -11.75 -22.01
N ILE A 52 -16.05 -11.73 -20.68
CA ILE A 52 -14.81 -11.86 -19.92
C ILE A 52 -14.75 -13.29 -19.39
N PRO A 53 -13.85 -14.15 -19.92
CA PRO A 53 -13.64 -15.47 -19.37
C PRO A 53 -12.91 -15.35 -18.03
N VAL A 54 -13.63 -15.66 -16.95
CA VAL A 54 -13.13 -15.72 -15.57
C VAL A 54 -13.23 -17.15 -15.02
N PHE A 55 -12.81 -17.36 -13.78
CA PHE A 55 -12.79 -18.69 -13.18
C PHE A 55 -13.68 -18.80 -11.94
N THR A 56 -14.37 -19.93 -11.80
CA THR A 56 -15.01 -20.33 -10.54
C THR A 56 -13.95 -20.66 -9.49
N LYS A 57 -14.37 -20.79 -8.22
CA LYS A 57 -13.45 -21.19 -7.13
C LYS A 57 -12.86 -22.59 -7.35
N GLU A 58 -13.59 -23.45 -8.06
CA GLU A 58 -13.19 -24.80 -8.45
C GLU A 58 -12.34 -24.83 -9.74
N GLY A 59 -12.10 -23.68 -10.38
CA GLY A 59 -11.26 -23.57 -11.56
C GLY A 59 -11.98 -23.81 -12.90
N LYS A 60 -13.32 -23.86 -12.93
CA LYS A 60 -14.08 -23.89 -14.19
C LYS A 60 -14.16 -22.50 -14.81
N VAL A 61 -14.23 -22.40 -16.14
CA VAL A 61 -14.43 -21.11 -16.82
C VAL A 61 -15.88 -20.66 -16.67
N ALA A 62 -16.08 -19.39 -16.36
CA ALA A 62 -17.36 -18.70 -16.33
C ALA A 62 -17.27 -17.40 -17.13
N ASP A 63 -18.40 -16.94 -17.69
CA ASP A 63 -18.45 -15.68 -18.43
C ASP A 63 -19.06 -14.58 -17.58
N LEU A 64 -18.34 -13.46 -17.45
CA LEU A 64 -18.92 -12.19 -17.05
C LEU A 64 -19.13 -11.31 -18.28
N LYS A 65 -20.33 -10.80 -18.47
CA LYS A 65 -20.64 -9.84 -19.52
C LYS A 65 -20.37 -8.44 -19.00
N LEU A 66 -19.38 -7.77 -19.59
CA LEU A 66 -19.09 -6.36 -19.34
C LEU A 66 -19.84 -5.51 -20.38
N HIS A 67 -20.64 -4.58 -19.90
CA HIS A 67 -21.15 -3.46 -20.66
C HIS A 67 -20.54 -2.19 -20.06
N MET A 68 -19.90 -1.39 -20.91
CA MET A 68 -19.50 -0.03 -20.56
C MET A 68 -20.16 0.92 -21.53
N ALA A 69 -20.51 2.11 -21.06
CA ALA A 69 -21.11 3.19 -21.84
C ALA A 69 -20.65 4.55 -21.27
N PRO A 70 -20.76 5.67 -21.99
CA PRO A 70 -20.58 6.99 -21.41
C PRO A 70 -21.56 7.23 -20.25
N ALA A 71 -21.08 7.84 -19.16
CA ALA A 71 -21.93 8.16 -18.01
C ALA A 71 -23.02 9.17 -18.38
N LYS A 72 -24.28 8.87 -18.03
CA LYS A 72 -25.44 9.75 -18.22
C LYS A 72 -25.64 10.74 -17.08
N THR A 73 -25.08 10.43 -15.91
CA THR A 73 -25.17 11.23 -14.69
C THR A 73 -23.77 11.51 -14.16
N THR A 74 -23.64 12.55 -13.35
CA THR A 74 -22.40 12.84 -12.65
C THR A 74 -22.18 11.84 -11.52
N GLY A 75 -21.03 11.17 -11.52
CA GLY A 75 -20.64 10.25 -10.45
C GLY A 75 -20.34 8.84 -10.97
N LEU A 76 -19.74 8.03 -10.10
CA LEU A 76 -19.36 6.66 -10.44
C LEU A 76 -20.60 5.76 -10.53
N SER A 77 -20.85 5.18 -11.70
CA SER A 77 -21.97 4.25 -11.93
C SER A 77 -21.43 2.85 -12.21
N VAL A 78 -21.50 1.97 -11.20
CA VAL A 78 -21.08 0.56 -11.29
C VAL A 78 -22.21 -0.35 -10.84
N THR A 79 -22.67 -1.23 -11.72
CA THR A 79 -23.75 -2.20 -11.46
C THR A 79 -23.21 -3.63 -11.58
N LEU A 80 -23.39 -4.44 -10.53
CA LEU A 80 -23.08 -5.87 -10.53
C LEU A 80 -24.40 -6.66 -10.53
N GLU A 81 -24.74 -7.28 -11.66
CA GLU A 81 -26.03 -7.94 -11.87
C GLU A 81 -25.87 -9.47 -11.86
N PRO A 82 -26.39 -10.19 -10.85
CA PRO A 82 -26.45 -11.65 -10.87
C PRO A 82 -27.32 -12.15 -12.03
N THR A 83 -26.77 -12.96 -12.93
CA THR A 83 -27.55 -13.59 -14.02
C THR A 83 -27.14 -15.04 -14.24
N GLY A 84 -28.08 -15.87 -14.74
CA GLY A 84 -27.89 -17.30 -14.94
C GLY A 84 -28.65 -18.18 -13.94
N PRO A 85 -28.55 -19.52 -14.04
CA PRO A 85 -29.35 -20.46 -13.26
C PRO A 85 -28.96 -20.54 -11.78
N THR A 86 -27.67 -20.40 -11.46
CA THR A 86 -27.14 -20.35 -10.08
C THR A 86 -26.19 -19.16 -9.94
N PRO A 87 -26.72 -17.92 -10.02
CA PRO A 87 -25.89 -16.77 -10.26
C PRO A 87 -25.03 -16.41 -9.05
N GLY A 88 -25.43 -16.75 -7.82
CA GLY A 88 -24.76 -16.25 -6.62
C GLY A 88 -24.89 -14.73 -6.48
N LYS A 89 -24.73 -14.18 -5.27
CA LYS A 89 -24.72 -12.71 -5.07
C LYS A 89 -23.27 -12.21 -5.10
N PRO A 90 -22.99 -11.04 -5.71
CA PRO A 90 -21.66 -10.45 -5.67
C PRO A 90 -21.26 -10.15 -4.22
N GLY A 91 -20.19 -10.79 -3.75
CA GLY A 91 -19.62 -10.57 -2.42
C GLY A 91 -18.80 -9.28 -2.32
N THR A 92 -18.22 -9.03 -1.14
CA THR A 92 -17.31 -7.91 -0.92
C THR A 92 -16.04 -8.01 -1.78
N ASP A 93 -15.58 -9.24 -2.06
CA ASP A 93 -14.49 -9.55 -2.98
C ASP A 93 -14.78 -9.14 -4.42
N ALA A 94 -16.00 -9.43 -4.92
CA ALA A 94 -16.45 -9.01 -6.24
C ALA A 94 -16.46 -7.48 -6.39
N HIS A 95 -17.03 -6.76 -5.41
CA HIS A 95 -17.04 -5.30 -5.42
C HIS A 95 -15.61 -4.73 -5.39
N ALA A 96 -14.76 -5.22 -4.49
CA ALA A 96 -13.36 -4.77 -4.41
C ALA A 96 -12.59 -5.05 -5.72
N ALA A 97 -12.80 -6.21 -6.34
CA ALA A 97 -12.17 -6.57 -7.60
C ALA A 97 -12.60 -5.65 -8.75
N VAL A 98 -13.90 -5.38 -8.89
CA VAL A 98 -14.41 -4.51 -9.96
C VAL A 98 -13.90 -3.07 -9.79
N TYR A 99 -14.02 -2.49 -8.59
CA TYR A 99 -13.56 -1.11 -8.37
C TYR A 99 -12.04 -0.97 -8.52
N THR A 100 -11.26 -1.94 -8.04
CA THR A 100 -9.80 -1.95 -8.22
C THR A 100 -9.42 -2.07 -9.70
N SER A 101 -10.12 -2.93 -10.43
CA SER A 101 -9.88 -3.14 -11.87
C SER A 101 -10.23 -1.89 -12.68
N LEU A 102 -11.35 -1.24 -12.36
CA LEU A 102 -11.78 -0.02 -13.02
C LEU A 102 -10.83 1.15 -12.73
N LEU A 103 -10.36 1.29 -11.48
CA LEU A 103 -9.33 2.28 -11.13
C LEU A 103 -8.06 2.06 -11.94
N ASN A 104 -7.52 0.84 -11.95
CA ASN A 104 -6.29 0.55 -12.68
C ASN A 104 -6.46 0.72 -14.19
N ALA A 105 -7.57 0.26 -14.77
CA ALA A 105 -7.85 0.48 -16.19
C ALA A 105 -7.86 1.97 -16.54
N SER A 106 -8.55 2.77 -15.74
CA SER A 106 -8.66 4.22 -15.89
C SER A 106 -7.31 4.93 -15.81
N LEU A 107 -6.51 4.61 -14.78
CA LEU A 107 -5.16 5.15 -14.60
C LEU A 107 -4.23 4.79 -15.76
N LEU A 108 -4.30 3.56 -16.26
CA LEU A 108 -3.40 3.05 -17.29
C LEU A 108 -3.73 3.53 -18.71
N VAL A 109 -4.93 4.07 -18.94
CA VAL A 109 -5.31 4.71 -20.22
C VAL A 109 -5.53 6.22 -20.12
N GLY A 110 -5.34 6.79 -18.93
CA GLY A 110 -5.45 8.23 -18.66
C GLY A 110 -6.88 8.76 -18.77
N LYS A 111 -7.89 7.98 -18.40
CA LYS A 111 -9.31 8.37 -18.44
C LYS A 111 -9.93 8.41 -17.05
N GLU A 112 -10.88 9.32 -16.82
CA GLU A 112 -11.59 9.45 -15.55
C GLU A 112 -12.68 8.36 -15.39
N MET A 113 -12.73 7.71 -14.21
CA MET A 113 -13.68 6.61 -13.94
C MET A 113 -15.16 7.04 -13.98
N ASP A 114 -15.45 8.25 -13.54
CA ASP A 114 -16.81 8.80 -13.44
C ASP A 114 -17.40 9.25 -14.78
N LYS A 115 -16.65 9.06 -15.88
CA LYS A 115 -17.12 9.28 -17.26
C LYS A 115 -17.74 8.02 -17.87
N PHE A 116 -17.75 6.91 -17.14
CA PHE A 116 -18.29 5.63 -17.62
C PHE A 116 -19.39 5.10 -16.71
N GLU A 117 -20.45 4.60 -17.34
CA GLU A 117 -21.36 3.62 -16.74
C GLU A 117 -20.77 2.23 -16.97
N VAL A 118 -20.67 1.44 -15.90
CA VAL A 118 -20.09 0.10 -15.94
C VAL A 118 -21.09 -0.90 -15.39
N LYS A 119 -21.50 -1.87 -16.21
CA LYS A 119 -22.38 -2.97 -15.80
C LYS A 119 -21.68 -4.30 -16.05
N LEU A 120 -21.53 -5.12 -15.01
CA LEU A 120 -21.10 -6.51 -15.13
C LEU A 120 -22.25 -7.44 -14.79
N SER A 121 -22.57 -8.37 -15.68
CA SER A 121 -23.60 -9.38 -15.44
C SER A 121 -23.10 -10.80 -15.64
N GLY A 122 -23.48 -11.71 -14.75
CA GLY A 122 -23.09 -13.12 -14.83
C GLY A 122 -23.22 -13.86 -13.50
N SER A 123 -22.61 -15.03 -13.42
CA SER A 123 -22.47 -15.76 -12.16
C SER A 123 -21.31 -15.17 -11.34
N TRP A 124 -21.59 -14.88 -10.07
CA TRP A 124 -20.66 -14.37 -9.07
C TRP A 124 -20.06 -15.49 -8.20
N ASN A 125 -20.29 -16.76 -8.55
CA ASN A 125 -19.57 -17.90 -7.96
C ASN A 125 -18.15 -18.03 -8.53
N ILE A 126 -17.40 -16.92 -8.53
CA ILE A 126 -16.11 -16.76 -9.16
C ILE A 126 -15.00 -16.50 -8.13
N ASP A 127 -13.77 -16.77 -8.53
CA ASP A 127 -12.59 -16.18 -7.89
C ASP A 127 -12.43 -14.74 -8.38
N ALA A 128 -13.15 -13.81 -7.74
CA ALA A 128 -13.14 -12.41 -8.13
C ALA A 128 -11.75 -11.76 -8.00
N SER A 129 -10.98 -12.13 -6.97
CA SER A 129 -9.62 -11.60 -6.78
C SER A 129 -8.69 -12.06 -7.88
N GLY A 130 -8.75 -13.34 -8.26
CA GLY A 130 -7.97 -13.88 -9.37
C GLY A 130 -8.39 -13.42 -10.76
N ALA A 131 -9.56 -12.77 -10.89
CA ALA A 131 -10.10 -12.25 -12.15
C ALA A 131 -9.76 -10.77 -12.40
N GLN A 132 -9.11 -10.07 -11.46
CA GLN A 132 -8.83 -8.63 -11.56
C GLN A 132 -8.06 -8.27 -12.84
N ALA A 133 -7.01 -9.02 -13.19
CA ALA A 133 -6.24 -8.81 -14.42
C ALA A 133 -7.13 -8.87 -15.67
N ALA A 134 -8.04 -9.83 -15.75
CA ALA A 134 -8.98 -9.98 -16.86
C ALA A 134 -9.99 -8.82 -16.89
N MET A 135 -10.55 -8.45 -15.74
CA MET A 135 -11.50 -7.35 -15.62
C MET A 135 -10.86 -6.02 -16.05
N ALA A 136 -9.68 -5.68 -15.54
CA ALA A 136 -9.02 -4.41 -15.86
C ALA A 136 -8.60 -4.33 -17.33
N ALA A 137 -7.99 -5.39 -17.86
CA ALA A 137 -7.63 -5.44 -19.28
C ALA A 137 -8.86 -5.37 -20.19
N SER A 138 -10.00 -5.95 -19.78
CA SER A 138 -11.27 -5.86 -20.52
C SER A 138 -11.86 -4.45 -20.46
N MET A 139 -11.77 -3.78 -19.30
CA MET A 139 -12.19 -2.38 -19.16
C MET A 139 -11.30 -1.45 -20.00
N MET A 140 -9.99 -1.70 -20.07
CA MET A 140 -9.09 -1.01 -21.00
C MET A 140 -9.48 -1.28 -22.46
N ALA A 141 -9.87 -2.52 -22.79
CA ALA A 141 -10.38 -2.87 -24.12
C ALA A 141 -11.63 -2.06 -24.47
N SER A 142 -12.57 -1.93 -23.54
CA SER A 142 -13.73 -1.05 -23.70
C SER A 142 -13.31 0.41 -23.94
N MET A 143 -12.48 0.98 -23.05
CA MET A 143 -12.05 2.39 -23.09
C MET A 143 -11.23 2.78 -24.32
N THR A 144 -10.64 1.80 -25.00
CA THR A 144 -9.79 1.97 -26.20
C THR A 144 -10.42 1.42 -27.47
N ALA A 145 -11.69 0.97 -27.42
CA ALA A 145 -12.38 0.32 -28.53
C ALA A 145 -11.57 -0.86 -29.15
N SER A 146 -11.00 -1.69 -28.29
CA SER A 146 -10.26 -2.89 -28.67
C SER A 146 -11.11 -4.13 -28.47
N LYS A 147 -11.08 -5.07 -29.42
CA LYS A 147 -11.82 -6.33 -29.33
C LYS A 147 -11.07 -7.34 -28.46
N ILE A 148 -11.79 -8.06 -27.60
CA ILE A 148 -11.24 -9.19 -26.86
C ILE A 148 -11.27 -10.45 -27.73
N LYS A 149 -10.18 -11.21 -27.68
CA LYS A 149 -10.03 -12.51 -28.33
C LYS A 149 -10.70 -13.60 -27.50
N PRO A 150 -11.78 -14.24 -27.97
CA PRO A 150 -12.53 -15.22 -27.17
C PRO A 150 -11.71 -16.47 -26.79
N GLU A 151 -10.66 -16.78 -27.56
CA GLU A 151 -9.73 -17.88 -27.33
C GLU A 151 -8.66 -17.60 -26.27
N VAL A 152 -8.63 -16.39 -25.70
CA VAL A 152 -7.66 -15.96 -24.69
C VAL A 152 -8.33 -15.80 -23.35
N THR A 153 -7.68 -16.26 -22.28
CA THR A 153 -8.06 -15.92 -20.90
C THR A 153 -6.81 -15.56 -20.10
N VAL A 154 -6.99 -14.69 -19.10
CA VAL A 154 -5.91 -14.25 -18.22
C VAL A 154 -6.36 -14.32 -16.77
N VAL A 155 -5.43 -14.59 -15.87
CA VAL A 155 -5.69 -14.59 -14.43
C VAL A 155 -4.60 -13.80 -13.70
N GLY A 156 -4.96 -13.20 -12.57
CA GLY A 156 -4.05 -12.40 -11.78
C GLY A 156 -4.79 -11.45 -10.85
N THR A 157 -4.24 -11.22 -9.66
CA THR A 157 -4.63 -10.05 -8.85
C THR A 157 -3.97 -8.81 -9.44
N ILE A 158 -4.48 -7.63 -9.12
CA ILE A 158 -3.87 -6.36 -9.50
C ILE A 158 -3.38 -5.64 -8.24
N ASN A 159 -2.14 -5.17 -8.29
CA ASN A 159 -1.57 -4.30 -7.28
C ASN A 159 -1.93 -2.84 -7.56
N PRO A 160 -1.83 -1.93 -6.57
CA PRO A 160 -2.19 -0.52 -6.73
C PRO A 160 -1.53 0.22 -7.90
N ASP A 161 -0.38 -0.26 -8.38
CA ASP A 161 0.36 0.36 -9.47
C ASP A 161 0.03 -0.24 -10.86
N GLY A 162 -0.83 -1.25 -10.94
CA GLY A 162 -1.17 -1.95 -12.18
C GLY A 162 -0.25 -3.13 -12.51
N THR A 163 0.66 -3.51 -11.61
CA THR A 163 1.37 -4.80 -11.73
C THR A 163 0.46 -5.96 -11.37
N ILE A 164 0.71 -7.13 -11.96
CA ILE A 164 -0.06 -8.35 -11.72
C ILE A 164 0.57 -9.14 -10.58
N GLY A 165 -0.25 -9.46 -9.58
CA GLY A 165 0.12 -10.27 -8.43
C GLY A 165 -0.33 -11.73 -8.56
N PRO A 166 0.24 -12.61 -7.72
CA PRO A 166 0.02 -14.03 -7.82
C PRO A 166 -1.35 -14.48 -7.31
N VAL A 167 -1.85 -15.59 -7.87
CA VAL A 167 -3.15 -16.20 -7.53
C VAL A 167 -3.00 -17.65 -7.07
N ASP A 168 -4.02 -18.15 -6.37
CA ASP A 168 -4.13 -19.57 -5.99
C ASP A 168 -4.75 -20.42 -7.11
N ASN A 169 -4.58 -21.74 -6.97
CA ASN A 169 -5.22 -22.78 -7.78
C ASN A 169 -5.01 -22.65 -9.30
N LEU A 170 -3.82 -22.18 -9.72
CA LEU A 170 -3.47 -22.06 -11.14
C LEU A 170 -3.56 -23.37 -11.93
N PRO A 171 -3.16 -24.55 -11.40
CA PRO A 171 -3.30 -25.81 -12.12
C PRO A 171 -4.74 -26.12 -12.54
N ALA A 172 -5.70 -25.98 -11.62
CA ALA A 172 -7.11 -26.19 -11.92
C ALA A 172 -7.66 -25.15 -12.91
N LYS A 173 -7.26 -23.88 -12.78
CA LYS A 173 -7.64 -22.81 -13.73
C LYS A 173 -7.11 -23.09 -15.14
N LEU A 174 -5.87 -23.55 -15.27
CA LEU A 174 -5.30 -23.93 -16.55
C LEU A 174 -6.06 -25.12 -17.17
N GLN A 175 -6.37 -26.15 -16.38
CA GLN A 175 -7.17 -27.28 -16.84
C GLN A 175 -8.57 -26.86 -17.28
N GLY A 176 -9.22 -25.97 -16.51
CA GLY A 176 -10.51 -25.40 -16.89
C GLY A 176 -10.43 -24.60 -18.20
N ALA A 177 -9.35 -23.84 -18.41
CA ALA A 177 -9.12 -23.12 -19.67
C ALA A 177 -8.97 -24.09 -20.86
N ILE A 178 -8.21 -25.16 -20.68
CA ILE A 178 -8.04 -26.22 -21.70
C ILE A 178 -9.38 -26.87 -22.02
N ALA A 179 -10.15 -27.25 -21.00
CA ALA A 179 -11.48 -27.85 -21.16
C ALA A 179 -12.48 -26.91 -21.85
N ALA A 180 -12.37 -25.61 -21.61
CA ALA A 180 -13.16 -24.58 -22.27
C ALA A 180 -12.63 -24.19 -23.67
N GLY A 181 -11.65 -24.92 -24.20
CA GLY A 181 -11.12 -24.72 -25.56
C GLY A 181 -10.28 -23.47 -25.75
N LYS A 182 -9.81 -22.82 -24.67
CA LYS A 182 -8.93 -21.65 -24.77
C LYS A 182 -7.60 -22.04 -25.42
N LYS A 183 -6.99 -21.11 -26.15
CA LYS A 183 -5.72 -21.29 -26.88
C LYS A 183 -4.56 -20.56 -26.22
N VAL A 184 -4.82 -19.50 -25.47
CA VAL A 184 -3.81 -18.77 -24.70
C VAL A 184 -4.28 -18.61 -23.25
N PHE A 185 -3.40 -18.95 -22.32
CA PHE A 185 -3.61 -18.79 -20.89
C PHE A 185 -2.54 -17.85 -20.32
N GLY A 186 -2.96 -16.63 -20.01
CA GLY A 186 -2.13 -15.63 -19.33
C GLY A 186 -2.18 -15.80 -17.82
N TYR A 187 -1.03 -15.78 -17.15
CA TYR A 187 -0.93 -16.02 -15.71
C TYR A 187 0.18 -15.18 -15.07
N PRO A 188 0.18 -14.97 -13.74
CA PRO A 188 1.14 -14.10 -13.09
C PRO A 188 2.58 -14.59 -13.24
N ALA A 189 3.49 -13.66 -13.56
CA ALA A 189 4.91 -13.94 -13.67
C ALA A 189 5.49 -14.53 -12.38
N GLY A 190 6.42 -15.48 -12.53
CA GLY A 190 7.04 -16.18 -11.40
C GLY A 190 6.16 -17.24 -10.73
N GLN A 191 5.05 -17.66 -11.36
CA GLN A 191 4.18 -18.75 -10.90
C GLN A 191 4.13 -19.98 -11.83
N THR A 192 5.18 -20.24 -12.62
CA THR A 192 5.26 -21.43 -13.47
C THR A 192 5.08 -22.73 -12.67
N LEU A 193 5.61 -22.75 -11.44
CA LEU A 193 5.33 -23.77 -10.43
C LEU A 193 4.26 -23.25 -9.47
N ALA A 194 3.13 -23.95 -9.40
CA ALA A 194 1.99 -23.53 -8.59
C ALA A 194 1.50 -24.66 -7.68
N TRP A 195 1.00 -24.28 -6.50
CA TRP A 195 0.40 -25.24 -5.58
C TRP A 195 -0.91 -25.77 -6.15
N ASP A 196 -1.02 -27.09 -6.20
CA ASP A 196 -2.24 -27.80 -6.55
C ASP A 196 -2.90 -28.34 -5.26
N ALA A 197 -4.10 -27.86 -4.98
CA ALA A 197 -4.84 -28.27 -3.79
C ALA A 197 -5.30 -29.74 -3.86
N ALA A 198 -5.53 -30.28 -5.05
CA ALA A 198 -6.00 -31.66 -5.25
C ALA A 198 -4.89 -32.67 -4.94
N THR A 199 -3.70 -32.44 -5.49
CA THR A 199 -2.55 -33.33 -5.32
C THR A 199 -1.69 -32.98 -4.09
N LYS A 200 -1.98 -31.85 -3.42
CA LYS A 200 -1.21 -31.30 -2.29
C LYS A 200 0.29 -31.17 -2.61
N ASN A 201 0.63 -30.83 -3.84
CA ASN A 201 1.99 -30.70 -4.32
C ASN A 201 2.14 -29.48 -5.24
N PHE A 202 3.38 -29.04 -5.47
CA PHE A 202 3.66 -28.06 -6.51
C PHE A 202 3.69 -28.75 -7.88
N VAL A 203 2.92 -28.22 -8.82
CA VAL A 203 2.80 -28.73 -10.19
C VAL A 203 3.29 -27.66 -11.16
N SER A 204 3.99 -28.11 -12.21
CA SER A 204 4.41 -27.24 -13.30
C SER A 204 3.28 -26.99 -14.29
N LEU A 205 2.95 -25.72 -14.51
CA LEU A 205 1.96 -25.33 -15.51
C LEU A 205 2.41 -25.72 -16.92
N THR A 206 3.72 -25.70 -17.21
CA THR A 206 4.23 -26.11 -18.52
C THR A 206 3.95 -27.59 -18.80
N ASP A 207 3.99 -28.44 -17.78
CA ASP A 207 3.76 -29.88 -17.95
C ASP A 207 2.27 -30.21 -18.13
N ILE A 208 1.38 -29.40 -17.56
CA ILE A 208 -0.05 -29.44 -17.88
C ILE A 208 -0.27 -28.98 -19.32
N ALA A 209 0.33 -27.85 -19.72
CA ALA A 209 0.14 -27.25 -21.04
C ALA A 209 0.65 -28.15 -22.18
N LYS A 210 1.79 -28.85 -22.02
CA LYS A 210 2.34 -29.81 -23.00
C LYS A 210 1.37 -30.91 -23.44
N LYS A 211 0.38 -31.24 -22.59
CA LYS A 211 -0.65 -32.24 -22.88
C LYS A 211 -1.81 -31.66 -23.70
N SER A 212 -1.70 -30.40 -24.14
CA SER A 212 -2.75 -29.64 -24.83
C SER A 212 -2.13 -28.70 -25.87
N SER A 213 -2.97 -27.97 -26.62
CA SER A 213 -2.53 -26.91 -27.54
C SER A 213 -2.51 -25.50 -26.91
N VAL A 214 -2.67 -25.38 -25.59
CA VAL A 214 -2.64 -24.09 -24.89
C VAL A 214 -1.23 -23.50 -24.86
N THR A 215 -1.11 -22.25 -25.28
CA THR A 215 0.09 -21.43 -25.07
C THR A 215 0.01 -20.70 -23.74
N LEU A 216 1.05 -20.85 -22.92
CA LEU A 216 1.20 -20.12 -21.66
C LEU A 216 1.87 -18.75 -21.89
N LYS A 217 1.38 -17.72 -21.21
CA LYS A 217 1.98 -16.37 -21.19
C LYS A 217 2.13 -15.87 -19.75
N GLU A 218 3.37 -15.67 -19.31
CA GLU A 218 3.60 -14.98 -18.04
C GLU A 218 3.31 -13.49 -18.20
N LEU A 219 2.63 -12.91 -17.22
CA LEU A 219 2.16 -11.53 -17.22
C LEU A 219 2.61 -10.84 -15.93
N SER A 220 3.24 -9.68 -16.09
CA SER A 220 3.74 -8.84 -15.01
C SER A 220 2.92 -7.57 -14.82
N THR A 221 2.19 -7.13 -15.84
CA THR A 221 1.43 -5.87 -15.84
C THR A 221 0.08 -6.00 -16.53
N VAL A 222 -0.86 -5.12 -16.19
CA VAL A 222 -2.16 -5.05 -16.88
C VAL A 222 -2.00 -4.65 -18.36
N TYR A 223 -0.96 -3.89 -18.74
CA TYR A 223 -0.65 -3.62 -20.15
C TYR A 223 -0.35 -4.91 -20.94
N GLU A 224 0.40 -5.84 -20.35
CA GLU A 224 0.66 -7.15 -20.98
C GLU A 224 -0.60 -8.00 -21.05
N ALA A 225 -1.45 -7.99 -20.01
CA ALA A 225 -2.74 -8.67 -20.03
C ALA A 225 -3.65 -8.12 -21.13
N PHE A 226 -3.72 -6.78 -21.28
CA PHE A 226 -4.44 -6.10 -22.36
C PHE A 226 -3.90 -6.53 -23.73
N ARG A 227 -2.58 -6.54 -23.92
CA ARG A 227 -1.95 -6.97 -25.18
C ARG A 227 -2.26 -8.41 -25.52
N VAL A 228 -2.21 -9.31 -24.54
CA VAL A 228 -2.54 -10.73 -24.74
C VAL A 228 -4.03 -10.91 -25.08
N LEU A 229 -4.92 -10.24 -24.34
CA LEU A 229 -6.38 -10.33 -24.55
C LEU A 229 -6.87 -9.74 -25.87
N THR A 230 -6.22 -8.69 -26.37
CA THR A 230 -6.75 -7.92 -27.52
C THR A 230 -5.87 -7.99 -28.76
N GLY A 231 -4.58 -8.27 -28.60
CA GLY A 231 -3.58 -8.08 -29.66
C GLY A 231 -3.26 -6.61 -29.95
N ALA A 232 -3.85 -5.65 -29.23
CA ALA A 232 -3.55 -4.23 -29.32
C ALA A 232 -2.54 -3.82 -28.24
N GLU A 233 -1.93 -2.64 -28.39
CA GLU A 233 -0.96 -2.14 -27.43
C GLU A 233 -1.13 -0.63 -27.22
N VAL A 234 -1.04 -0.18 -25.98
CA VAL A 234 -1.11 1.24 -25.64
C VAL A 234 0.19 1.93 -26.08
N LYS A 235 0.10 3.08 -26.75
CA LYS A 235 1.25 3.92 -27.08
C LYS A 235 1.76 4.58 -25.82
N LEU A 236 2.87 4.05 -25.31
CA LEU A 236 3.54 4.57 -24.13
C LEU A 236 4.77 5.39 -24.54
N PRO A 237 5.08 6.49 -23.82
CA PRO A 237 6.36 7.18 -24.00
C PRO A 237 7.51 6.25 -23.60
N ALA A 238 8.71 6.54 -24.14
CA ALA A 238 9.94 5.89 -23.69
C ALA A 238 10.10 6.06 -22.17
N LEU A 239 10.61 5.02 -21.51
CA LEU A 239 10.88 5.05 -20.08
C LEU A 239 11.82 6.20 -19.75
N VAL A 240 11.57 6.89 -18.64
CA VAL A 240 12.57 7.82 -18.10
C VAL A 240 13.80 7.05 -17.64
N THR A 241 14.94 7.70 -17.70
CA THR A 241 16.20 7.14 -17.22
C THR A 241 16.26 7.15 -15.68
N ALA A 242 17.12 6.31 -15.12
CA ALA A 242 17.42 6.35 -13.68
C ALA A 242 18.00 7.71 -13.25
N GLU A 243 18.70 8.41 -14.15
CA GLU A 243 19.22 9.76 -13.91
C GLU A 243 18.09 10.78 -13.72
N GLU A 244 17.05 10.73 -14.56
CA GLU A 244 15.88 11.59 -14.42
C GLU A 244 15.10 11.35 -13.12
N MET A 245 15.23 10.15 -12.54
CA MET A 245 14.64 9.78 -11.25
C MET A 245 15.50 10.18 -10.04
N LYS A 246 16.72 10.70 -10.24
CA LYS A 246 17.50 11.27 -9.15
C LYS A 246 16.88 12.57 -8.64
N LEU A 247 17.09 12.81 -7.35
CA LEU A 247 16.73 14.07 -6.72
C LEU A 247 17.59 15.20 -7.29
N SER A 248 17.01 16.40 -7.37
CA SER A 248 17.80 17.60 -7.67
C SER A 248 18.82 17.87 -6.56
N LYS A 249 19.87 18.65 -6.86
CA LYS A 249 20.86 19.06 -5.86
C LYS A 249 20.23 19.83 -4.70
N GLU A 250 19.27 20.70 -5.01
CA GLU A 250 18.51 21.48 -4.03
C GLU A 250 17.72 20.57 -3.08
N LEU A 251 16.90 19.66 -3.63
CA LEU A 251 16.11 18.73 -2.85
C LEU A 251 16.98 17.76 -2.04
N SER A 252 18.10 17.32 -2.60
CA SER A 252 19.09 16.52 -1.87
C SER A 252 19.65 17.28 -0.68
N GLY A 253 20.03 18.56 -0.86
CA GLY A 253 20.51 19.41 0.23
C GLY A 253 19.45 19.63 1.32
N GLN A 254 18.21 19.90 0.93
CA GLN A 254 17.07 20.02 1.86
C GLN A 254 16.86 18.73 2.67
N LEU A 255 16.82 17.57 2.01
CA LEU A 255 16.65 16.27 2.67
C LEU A 255 17.81 15.93 3.61
N SER A 256 19.05 16.24 3.23
CA SER A 256 20.22 16.10 4.13
C SER A 256 20.09 16.98 5.37
N GLY A 257 19.60 18.21 5.22
CA GLY A 257 19.29 19.10 6.35
C GLY A 257 18.19 18.54 7.27
N MET A 258 17.12 18.00 6.68
CA MET A 258 16.04 17.34 7.44
C MET A 258 16.55 16.08 8.17
N ALA A 259 17.37 15.26 7.52
CA ALA A 259 18.00 14.10 8.15
C ALA A 259 18.89 14.50 9.34
N SER A 260 19.62 15.62 9.21
CA SER A 260 20.42 16.18 10.32
C SER A 260 19.54 16.59 11.51
N ASN A 261 18.34 17.10 11.28
CA ASN A 261 17.38 17.39 12.36
C ASN A 261 16.90 16.11 13.07
N TRP A 262 16.70 15.02 12.33
CA TRP A 262 16.41 13.71 12.94
C TRP A 262 17.57 13.17 13.78
N VAL A 263 18.82 13.40 13.34
CA VAL A 263 20.01 13.05 14.13
C VAL A 263 20.10 13.91 15.40
N LYS A 264 19.78 15.21 15.35
CA LYS A 264 19.69 16.06 16.55
C LYS A 264 18.61 15.54 17.51
N LYS A 265 17.45 15.14 16.98
CA LYS A 265 16.35 14.55 17.77
C LYS A 265 16.78 13.23 18.43
N TYR A 266 17.49 12.36 17.71
CA TYR A 266 18.12 11.18 18.29
C TYR A 266 19.01 11.57 19.49
N SER A 267 19.95 12.49 19.28
CA SER A 267 20.93 12.87 20.31
C SER A 267 20.28 13.49 21.54
N LEU A 268 19.19 14.25 21.36
CA LEU A 268 18.37 14.78 22.46
C LEU A 268 17.81 13.65 23.33
N TYR A 269 17.15 12.66 22.72
CA TYR A 269 16.54 11.57 23.49
C TYR A 269 17.56 10.60 24.06
N ASP A 270 18.67 10.36 23.37
CA ASP A 270 19.76 9.55 23.91
C ASP A 270 20.41 10.22 25.14
N LYS A 271 20.60 11.54 25.12
CA LYS A 271 21.05 12.31 26.30
C LYS A 271 20.05 12.21 27.44
N LYS A 272 18.74 12.33 27.16
CA LYS A 272 17.69 12.16 28.19
C LYS A 272 17.66 10.73 28.75
N PHE A 273 17.84 9.72 27.90
CA PHE A 273 17.92 8.31 28.31
C PHE A 273 19.09 8.09 29.28
N SER A 274 20.27 8.62 28.96
CA SER A 274 21.50 8.40 29.74
C SER A 274 21.47 9.08 31.11
N LYS A 275 20.61 10.09 31.30
CA LYS A 275 20.35 10.73 32.61
C LYS A 275 19.48 9.87 33.55
N ILE A 276 18.89 8.77 33.08
CA ILE A 276 18.08 7.86 33.90
C ILE A 276 18.95 6.71 34.39
N TYR A 277 19.36 6.78 35.66
CA TYR A 277 20.31 5.81 36.27
C TYR A 277 19.73 4.41 36.52
N THR A 278 18.40 4.24 36.58
CA THR A 278 17.78 2.92 36.76
C THR A 278 18.22 1.95 35.67
N ARG A 279 18.46 0.67 35.95
CA ARG A 279 18.80 -0.33 34.91
C ARG A 279 17.67 -0.46 33.89
N ALA A 280 18.00 -0.43 32.59
CA ALA A 280 17.02 -0.64 31.52
C ALA A 280 16.62 -2.12 31.44
N LYS A 281 15.33 -2.40 31.22
CA LYS A 281 14.87 -3.76 30.87
C LYS A 281 15.37 -4.14 29.47
N GLU A 282 15.41 -5.44 29.17
CA GLU A 282 15.94 -5.95 27.88
C GLU A 282 15.23 -5.36 26.66
N LYS A 283 13.91 -5.22 26.71
CA LYS A 283 13.13 -4.58 25.64
C LYS A 283 13.57 -3.12 25.40
N THR A 284 13.78 -2.35 26.47
CA THR A 284 14.27 -0.96 26.41
C THR A 284 15.68 -0.89 25.81
N LYS A 285 16.57 -1.82 26.17
CA LYS A 285 17.91 -1.95 25.56
C LYS A 285 17.81 -2.25 24.06
N LYS A 286 16.91 -3.16 23.66
CA LYS A 286 16.65 -3.48 22.25
C LYS A 286 16.26 -2.24 21.45
N TRP A 287 15.36 -1.41 21.97
CA TRP A 287 14.98 -0.14 21.30
C TRP A 287 16.16 0.82 21.15
N LYS A 288 16.98 0.98 22.19
CA LYS A 288 18.17 1.83 22.12
C LYS A 288 19.17 1.33 21.07
N LYS A 289 19.41 0.01 21.00
CA LYS A 289 20.28 -0.60 19.98
C LYS A 289 19.73 -0.36 18.57
N ILE A 290 18.43 -0.60 18.36
CA ILE A 290 17.75 -0.37 17.08
C ILE A 290 17.86 1.10 16.66
N ALA A 291 17.66 2.04 17.58
CA ALA A 291 17.77 3.47 17.30
C ALA A 291 19.19 3.84 16.82
N ALA A 292 20.22 3.34 17.50
CA ALA A 292 21.62 3.60 17.15
C ALA A 292 21.97 3.04 15.77
N GLU A 293 21.52 1.82 15.47
CA GLU A 293 21.76 1.17 14.18
C GLU A 293 21.12 1.95 13.02
N TYR A 294 19.85 2.35 13.17
CA TYR A 294 19.17 3.17 12.16
C TYR A 294 19.86 4.52 11.93
N LYS A 295 20.29 5.20 13.00
CA LYS A 295 21.07 6.44 12.88
C LYS A 295 22.37 6.20 12.11
N LYS A 296 23.12 5.17 12.49
CA LYS A 296 24.42 4.83 11.86
C LYS A 296 24.24 4.56 10.36
N GLN A 297 23.34 3.66 10.00
CA GLN A 297 23.07 3.31 8.60
C GLN A 297 22.57 4.53 7.80
N GLY A 298 21.70 5.35 8.40
CA GLY A 298 21.23 6.57 7.76
C GLY A 298 22.36 7.55 7.44
N LEU A 299 23.29 7.76 8.37
CA LEU A 299 24.47 8.61 8.14
C LEU A 299 25.42 8.03 7.08
N GLU A 300 25.62 6.71 7.06
CA GLU A 300 26.43 6.03 6.05
C GLU A 300 25.84 6.18 4.64
N LEU A 301 24.52 6.05 4.50
CA LEU A 301 23.81 6.26 3.24
C LEU A 301 23.95 7.71 2.75
N ILE A 302 23.75 8.70 3.63
CA ILE A 302 23.93 10.11 3.28
C ILE A 302 25.37 10.38 2.81
N LYS A 303 26.38 9.80 3.49
CA LYS A 303 27.79 9.93 3.08
C LYS A 303 28.06 9.38 1.68
N LYS A 304 27.33 8.36 1.25
CA LYS A 304 27.42 7.75 -0.09
C LYS A 304 26.62 8.49 -1.16
N GLY A 305 25.85 9.52 -0.79
CA GLY A 305 24.96 10.25 -1.70
C GLY A 305 23.55 9.69 -1.79
N ASP A 306 23.23 8.60 -1.07
CA ASP A 306 21.90 7.99 -1.02
C ASP A 306 21.00 8.72 -0.01
N VAL A 307 20.69 9.99 -0.31
CA VAL A 307 20.05 10.90 0.66
C VAL A 307 18.63 10.47 1.02
N SER A 308 17.80 10.02 0.06
CA SER A 308 16.43 9.56 0.36
C SER A 308 16.36 8.42 1.37
N PRO A 309 17.05 7.28 1.16
CA PRO A 309 17.08 6.23 2.17
C PRO A 309 17.83 6.68 3.44
N GLY A 310 18.88 7.51 3.32
CA GLY A 310 19.53 8.11 4.48
C GLY A 310 18.60 8.90 5.41
N TYR A 311 17.72 9.70 4.82
CA TYR A 311 16.63 10.39 5.52
C TYR A 311 15.66 9.40 6.18
N ASP A 312 15.17 8.37 5.47
CA ASP A 312 14.25 7.37 6.04
C ASP A 312 14.85 6.64 7.25
N TYR A 313 16.12 6.26 7.16
CA TYR A 313 16.85 5.58 8.25
C TYR A 313 17.10 6.50 9.44
N THR A 314 17.59 7.73 9.24
CA THR A 314 17.80 8.68 10.35
C THR A 314 16.48 9.05 11.04
N GLN A 315 15.40 9.19 10.28
CA GLN A 315 14.05 9.38 10.81
C GLN A 315 13.63 8.23 11.75
N ARG A 316 13.83 6.97 11.34
CA ARG A 316 13.57 5.81 12.20
C ARG A 316 14.45 5.83 13.45
N GLY A 317 15.73 6.18 13.30
CA GLY A 317 16.67 6.33 14.42
C GLY A 317 16.15 7.31 15.47
N GLY A 318 15.72 8.49 15.05
CA GLY A 318 15.12 9.50 15.95
C GLY A 318 13.84 9.01 16.64
N SER A 319 12.96 8.31 15.93
CA SER A 319 11.73 7.74 16.52
C SER A 319 12.01 6.65 17.55
N PHE A 320 12.92 5.72 17.25
CA PHE A 320 13.29 4.68 18.21
C PHE A 320 14.07 5.23 19.40
N ALA A 321 14.81 6.33 19.25
CA ALA A 321 15.43 7.03 20.37
C ALA A 321 14.36 7.61 21.31
N PHE A 322 13.32 8.27 20.78
CA PHE A 322 12.15 8.71 21.54
C PHE A 322 11.51 7.55 22.30
N THR A 323 11.20 6.44 21.60
CA THR A 323 10.60 5.25 22.21
C THR A 323 11.47 4.69 23.33
N SER A 324 12.78 4.59 23.10
CA SER A 324 13.73 4.05 24.09
C SER A 324 13.80 4.92 25.35
N TYR A 325 13.78 6.25 25.20
CA TYR A 325 13.77 7.20 26.32
C TYR A 325 12.50 7.03 27.17
N TRP A 326 11.33 6.95 26.54
CA TRP A 326 10.07 6.79 27.27
C TRP A 326 9.95 5.43 27.94
N SER A 327 10.31 4.33 27.26
CA SER A 327 10.36 3.01 27.91
C SER A 327 11.33 3.01 29.10
N LYS A 328 12.48 3.68 29.00
CA LYS A 328 13.43 3.84 30.11
C LYS A 328 12.85 4.64 31.28
N ARG A 329 12.06 5.68 30.99
CA ARG A 329 11.34 6.45 32.01
C ARG A 329 10.30 5.59 32.71
N PHE A 330 9.55 4.76 31.98
CA PHE A 330 8.61 3.82 32.58
C PHE A 330 9.31 2.71 33.38
N ASP A 331 10.46 2.21 32.94
CA ASP A 331 11.30 1.29 33.73
C ASP A 331 11.64 1.88 35.10
N GLN A 332 12.03 3.16 35.15
CA GLN A 332 12.32 3.86 36.41
C GLN A 332 11.08 4.06 37.29
N LEU A 333 9.95 4.42 36.70
CA LEU A 333 8.71 4.63 37.47
C LEU A 333 8.18 3.31 38.02
N ASP A 334 8.27 2.23 37.23
CA ASP A 334 7.88 0.88 37.60
C ASP A 334 8.77 0.32 38.72
N SER A 335 10.10 0.49 38.62
CA SER A 335 11.02 0.07 39.68
C SER A 335 10.75 0.76 41.03
N LYS A 336 10.20 1.98 40.99
CA LYS A 336 9.80 2.77 42.16
C LYS A 336 8.33 2.54 42.58
N LYS A 337 7.59 1.67 41.88
CA LYS A 337 6.15 1.46 42.05
C LYS A 337 5.34 2.78 42.01
N ASN A 338 5.81 3.76 41.25
CA ASN A 338 5.31 5.14 41.31
C ASN A 338 4.14 5.37 40.33
N LEU A 339 2.94 4.92 40.72
CA LEU A 339 1.71 5.08 39.93
C LEU A 339 1.36 6.55 39.62
N LYS A 340 1.51 7.46 40.60
CA LYS A 340 1.28 8.91 40.38
C LYS A 340 2.24 9.49 39.35
N GLY A 341 3.50 9.07 39.38
CA GLY A 341 4.50 9.45 38.40
C GLY A 341 4.19 8.91 37.00
N MET A 342 3.63 7.70 36.90
CA MET A 342 3.14 7.15 35.63
C MET A 342 1.97 7.96 35.06
N LEU A 343 1.01 8.38 35.89
CA LEU A 343 -0.07 9.28 35.44
C LEU A 343 0.48 10.60 34.89
N LYS A 344 1.40 11.25 35.62
CA LYS A 344 2.04 12.48 35.17
C LYS A 344 2.83 12.28 33.86
N ALA A 345 3.50 11.14 33.71
CA ALA A 345 4.22 10.82 32.48
C ALA A 345 3.26 10.62 31.29
N LEU A 346 2.08 10.04 31.51
CA LEU A 346 1.07 9.90 30.46
C LEU A 346 0.48 11.23 30.01
N SER A 347 0.24 12.17 30.94
CA SER A 347 -0.33 13.48 30.57
C SER A 347 0.60 14.30 29.67
N GLU A 348 1.90 14.05 29.67
CA GLU A 348 2.85 14.70 28.75
C GLU A 348 2.63 14.30 27.28
N PHE A 349 1.98 13.18 26.99
CA PHE A 349 1.64 12.81 25.61
C PHE A 349 0.53 13.67 25.00
N THR A 350 -0.22 14.43 25.80
CA THR A 350 -1.20 15.42 25.31
C THR A 350 -0.57 16.44 24.36
N GLN A 351 0.72 16.74 24.55
CA GLN A 351 1.47 17.62 23.64
C GLN A 351 1.61 17.02 22.24
N VAL A 352 1.73 15.69 22.10
CA VAL A 352 1.79 15.04 20.78
C VAL A 352 0.49 15.23 20.01
N SER A 353 -0.65 15.08 20.69
CA SER A 353 -1.97 15.31 20.10
C SER A 353 -2.19 16.79 19.77
N LYS A 354 -1.64 17.72 20.58
CA LYS A 354 -1.65 19.15 20.28
C LYS A 354 -0.81 19.49 19.05
N ASP A 355 0.44 19.04 18.99
CA ASP A 355 1.35 19.27 17.86
C ASP A 355 0.74 18.78 16.54
N LEU A 356 0.07 17.62 16.57
CA LEU A 356 -0.65 17.08 15.43
C LEU A 356 -1.80 17.99 14.97
N LYS A 357 -2.62 18.49 15.91
CA LYS A 357 -3.73 19.42 15.59
C LYS A 357 -3.20 20.73 15.02
N ASP A 358 -2.14 21.27 15.60
CA ASP A 358 -1.49 22.49 15.14
C ASP A 358 -0.93 22.29 13.72
N ALA A 359 -0.31 21.15 13.43
CA ALA A 359 0.14 20.79 12.08
C ALA A 359 -1.05 20.71 11.09
N MET A 360 -2.15 20.04 11.45
CA MET A 360 -3.35 19.99 10.60
C MET A 360 -3.97 21.35 10.34
N LYS A 361 -3.92 22.27 11.31
CA LYS A 361 -4.35 23.66 11.10
C LYS A 361 -3.44 24.35 10.08
N SER A 362 -2.12 24.30 10.28
CA SER A 362 -1.15 24.94 9.38
C SER A 362 -1.25 24.43 7.93
N PHE A 363 -1.56 23.14 7.72
CA PHE A 363 -1.70 22.57 6.39
C PHE A 363 -2.93 23.08 5.64
N ARG A 364 -4.00 23.43 6.36
CA ARG A 364 -5.20 24.04 5.75
C ARG A 364 -4.97 25.49 5.31
N GLU A 365 -3.88 26.10 5.75
CA GLU A 365 -3.47 27.45 5.34
C GLU A 365 -2.51 27.41 4.13
N MET A 366 -1.95 26.24 3.79
CA MET A 366 -1.02 26.09 2.67
C MET A 366 -1.76 26.08 1.33
N LYS A 367 -1.24 26.84 0.36
CA LYS A 367 -1.76 26.91 -1.01
C LYS A 367 -0.67 26.47 -2.00
N PRO A 368 -0.93 25.47 -2.87
CA PRO A 368 0.04 25.09 -3.88
C PRO A 368 0.07 26.13 -5.01
N GLU A 369 1.26 26.58 -5.40
CA GLU A 369 1.45 27.53 -6.51
C GLU A 369 1.74 26.81 -7.83
N SER A 370 2.34 25.62 -7.74
CA SER A 370 2.64 24.76 -8.88
C SER A 370 2.02 23.36 -8.77
N ARG A 371 1.98 22.62 -9.88
CA ARG A 371 1.58 21.21 -9.89
C ARG A 371 2.51 20.34 -9.02
N GLY A 372 3.80 20.70 -8.96
CA GLY A 372 4.76 20.02 -8.07
C GLY A 372 4.41 20.22 -6.60
N ASP A 373 4.01 21.43 -6.22
CA ASP A 373 3.60 21.77 -4.86
C ASP A 373 2.33 21.04 -4.44
N LEU A 374 1.37 20.94 -5.34
CA LEU A 374 0.13 20.20 -5.11
C LEU A 374 0.42 18.76 -4.68
N LEU A 375 1.31 18.08 -5.40
CA LEU A 375 1.63 16.67 -5.14
C LEU A 375 2.47 16.50 -3.88
N ALA A 376 3.43 17.40 -3.66
CA ALA A 376 4.15 17.48 -2.39
C ALA A 376 3.18 17.64 -1.20
N LEU A 377 2.18 18.50 -1.34
CA LEU A 377 1.16 18.74 -0.32
C LEU A 377 0.25 17.51 -0.11
N VAL A 378 -0.13 16.79 -1.17
CA VAL A 378 -0.85 15.51 -1.06
C VAL A 378 -0.01 14.48 -0.30
N SER A 379 1.26 14.28 -0.66
CA SER A 379 2.16 13.36 0.07
C SER A 379 2.37 13.76 1.52
N ALA A 380 2.40 15.07 1.80
CA ALA A 380 2.51 15.60 3.16
C ALA A 380 1.22 15.31 3.96
N TRP A 381 0.05 15.53 3.37
CA TRP A 381 -1.24 15.13 3.95
C TRP A 381 -1.31 13.62 4.20
N GLU A 382 -0.77 12.76 3.33
CA GLU A 382 -0.72 11.32 3.56
C GLU A 382 0.05 10.96 4.85
N GLN A 383 1.16 11.66 5.12
CA GLN A 383 1.88 11.47 6.38
C GLN A 383 1.07 11.98 7.57
N LEU A 384 0.33 13.08 7.41
CA LEU A 384 -0.44 13.70 8.47
C LEU A 384 -1.70 12.91 8.86
N VAL A 385 -2.44 12.37 7.89
CA VAL A 385 -3.58 11.46 8.16
C VAL A 385 -3.10 10.15 8.79
N SER A 386 -1.91 9.67 8.41
CA SER A 386 -1.24 8.53 9.06
C SER A 386 -0.87 8.85 10.51
N ALA A 387 -0.39 10.07 10.78
CA ALA A 387 -0.13 10.56 12.13
C ALA A 387 -1.41 10.61 12.97
N TRP A 388 -2.50 11.13 12.40
CA TRP A 388 -3.80 11.18 13.05
C TRP A 388 -4.30 9.79 13.43
N ALA A 389 -4.20 8.80 12.53
CA ALA A 389 -4.60 7.43 12.86
C ALA A 389 -3.80 6.83 14.03
N TYR A 390 -2.49 7.10 14.12
CA TYR A 390 -1.70 6.69 15.29
C TYR A 390 -2.05 7.49 16.55
N GLY A 391 -2.35 8.79 16.42
CA GLY A 391 -2.77 9.66 17.51
C GLY A 391 -4.08 9.19 18.14
N GLN A 392 -5.09 8.89 17.33
CA GLN A 392 -6.39 8.37 17.79
C GLN A 392 -6.23 7.06 18.57
N GLN A 393 -5.38 6.14 18.07
CA GLN A 393 -5.09 4.91 18.81
C GLN A 393 -4.29 5.16 20.09
N GLY A 394 -3.39 6.15 20.07
CA GLY A 394 -2.64 6.60 21.24
C GLY A 394 -3.58 7.13 22.32
N ASP A 395 -4.52 7.99 21.96
CA ASP A 395 -5.51 8.58 22.87
C ASP A 395 -6.43 7.51 23.48
N ALA A 396 -6.89 6.53 22.67
CA ALA A 396 -7.69 5.41 23.17
C ALA A 396 -6.90 4.56 24.19
N LEU A 397 -5.67 4.18 23.87
CA LEU A 397 -4.81 3.40 24.78
C LEU A 397 -4.41 4.19 26.03
N ALA A 398 -4.19 5.50 25.90
CA ALA A 398 -3.88 6.37 27.02
C ALA A 398 -5.03 6.43 28.02
N LYS A 399 -6.28 6.52 27.52
CA LYS A 399 -7.49 6.46 28.35
C LYS A 399 -7.57 5.14 29.12
N GLU A 400 -7.45 4.00 28.43
CA GLU A 400 -7.46 2.69 29.09
C GLU A 400 -6.34 2.55 30.13
N THR A 401 -5.15 3.06 29.83
CA THR A 401 -4.00 3.01 30.73
C THR A 401 -4.22 3.90 31.96
N LEU A 402 -4.82 5.08 31.78
CA LEU A 402 -5.19 5.99 32.87
C LEU A 402 -6.23 5.36 33.79
N ASP A 403 -7.29 4.76 33.24
CA ASP A 403 -8.32 4.06 34.00
C ASP A 403 -7.71 2.91 34.82
N LYS A 404 -6.79 2.15 34.22
CA LYS A 404 -6.08 1.08 34.92
C LYS A 404 -5.21 1.59 36.06
N ILE A 405 -4.47 2.69 35.88
CA ILE A 405 -3.65 3.27 36.94
C ILE A 405 -4.54 3.80 38.08
N ASN A 406 -5.62 4.51 37.74
CA ASN A 406 -6.57 5.01 38.73
C ASN A 406 -7.21 3.89 39.53
N TYR A 407 -7.56 2.77 38.89
CA TYR A 407 -8.03 1.56 39.57
C TYR A 407 -6.99 1.00 40.56
N LEU A 408 -5.72 0.89 40.14
CA LEU A 408 -4.66 0.41 41.03
C LEU A 408 -4.45 1.35 42.23
N ILE A 409 -4.51 2.68 42.00
CA ILE A 409 -4.41 3.68 43.07
C ILE A 409 -5.59 3.55 44.04
N SER A 410 -6.83 3.50 43.54
CA SER A 410 -8.03 3.45 44.39
C SER A 410 -8.13 2.17 45.21
N LYS A 411 -7.67 1.04 44.65
CA LYS A 411 -7.59 -0.25 45.34
C LYS A 411 -6.30 -0.43 46.15
N LYS A 412 -5.42 0.58 46.22
CA LYS A 412 -4.11 0.54 46.91
C LYS A 412 -3.24 -0.65 46.46
N LEU A 413 -3.34 -1.04 45.19
CA LEU A 413 -2.64 -2.17 44.60
C LEU A 413 -1.29 -1.73 44.03
N ALA A 414 -0.22 -2.46 44.36
CA ALA A 414 1.08 -2.33 43.70
C ALA A 414 1.04 -2.74 42.21
N PRO A 415 1.80 -2.09 41.32
CA PRO A 415 1.88 -2.45 39.89
C PRO A 415 2.24 -3.92 39.63
N SER A 416 3.08 -4.51 40.49
CA SER A 416 3.52 -5.90 40.37
C SER A 416 2.38 -6.91 40.45
N MET A 417 1.26 -6.57 41.09
CA MET A 417 0.09 -7.45 41.19
C MET A 417 -0.70 -7.53 39.87
N ASP A 418 -0.44 -6.64 38.91
CA ASP A 418 -1.05 -6.67 37.57
C ASP A 418 -0.24 -7.52 36.57
N GLN A 419 0.70 -8.34 37.05
CA GLN A 419 1.48 -9.29 36.25
C GLN A 419 2.14 -8.67 34.99
N GLY A 420 2.54 -7.38 35.07
CA GLY A 420 3.17 -6.65 33.96
C GLY A 420 2.21 -6.14 32.88
N ARG A 421 0.90 -6.32 33.02
CA ARG A 421 -0.11 -5.82 32.06
C ARG A 421 -0.08 -4.29 31.96
N LEU A 422 -0.06 -3.57 33.08
CA LEU A 422 0.10 -2.11 33.09
C LEU A 422 1.32 -1.65 32.28
N TYR A 423 2.48 -2.30 32.48
CA TYR A 423 3.71 -1.95 31.76
C TYR A 423 3.53 -2.14 30.24
N LYS A 424 2.88 -3.22 29.82
CA LYS A 424 2.56 -3.47 28.40
C LYS A 424 1.65 -2.39 27.82
N MET A 425 0.67 -1.91 28.59
CA MET A 425 -0.23 -0.82 28.18
C MET A 425 0.51 0.51 28.02
N LEU A 426 1.39 0.85 28.96
CA LEU A 426 2.26 2.04 28.89
C LEU A 426 3.18 2.01 27.66
N ASP A 427 3.83 0.87 27.41
CA ASP A 427 4.71 0.69 26.25
C ASP A 427 3.93 0.81 24.92
N ASN A 428 2.73 0.21 24.83
CA ASN A 428 1.90 0.30 23.63
C ASN A 428 1.44 1.73 23.36
N THR A 429 1.01 2.45 24.41
CA THR A 429 0.62 3.87 24.34
C THR A 429 1.79 4.71 23.82
N THR A 430 2.97 4.52 24.40
CA THR A 430 4.21 5.20 23.99
C THR A 430 4.53 4.96 22.52
N LEU A 431 4.42 3.72 22.06
CA LEU A 431 4.73 3.36 20.67
C LEU A 431 3.79 4.08 19.70
N LYS A 432 2.48 4.16 20.00
CA LYS A 432 1.51 4.85 19.13
C LYS A 432 1.77 6.36 19.08
N TYR A 433 2.02 7.02 20.21
CA TYR A 433 2.40 8.43 20.21
C TYR A 433 3.75 8.70 19.53
N SER A 434 4.74 7.79 19.69
CA SER A 434 6.00 7.90 18.96
C SER A 434 5.78 7.87 17.44
N MET A 435 4.89 7.00 16.96
CA MET A 435 4.55 6.92 15.54
C MET A 435 3.75 8.15 15.07
N ALA A 436 2.83 8.66 15.88
CA ALA A 436 2.09 9.89 15.59
C ALA A 436 3.05 11.09 15.46
N GLN A 437 3.96 11.26 16.42
CA GLN A 437 4.96 12.33 16.39
C GLN A 437 5.93 12.17 15.21
N LEU A 438 6.34 10.94 14.90
CA LEU A 438 7.18 10.62 13.75
C LEU A 438 6.54 11.10 12.44
N LYS A 439 5.27 10.74 12.26
CA LYS A 439 4.50 11.00 11.05
C LYS A 439 4.14 12.47 10.92
N THR A 440 3.83 13.15 12.03
CA THR A 440 3.60 14.61 12.07
C THR A 440 4.84 15.36 11.58
N GLN A 441 6.03 15.01 12.10
CA GLN A 441 7.27 15.65 11.65
C GLN A 441 7.60 15.29 10.19
N LYS A 442 7.31 14.06 9.74
CA LYS A 442 7.48 13.69 8.32
C LYS A 442 6.58 14.53 7.41
N ALA A 443 5.34 14.78 7.82
CA ALA A 443 4.43 15.64 7.10
C ALA A 443 5.01 17.05 6.97
N LEU A 444 5.48 17.64 8.08
CA LEU A 444 6.11 18.96 8.08
C LEU A 444 7.38 19.03 7.22
N ASP A 445 8.16 17.94 7.16
CA ASP A 445 9.32 17.85 6.27
C ASP A 445 8.89 17.81 4.79
N PHE A 446 7.87 17.02 4.45
CA PHE A 446 7.34 16.91 3.08
C PHE A 446 6.65 18.19 2.62
N ALA A 447 6.00 18.93 3.53
CA ALA A 447 5.41 20.23 3.21
C ALA A 447 6.46 21.25 2.75
N LYS A 448 7.74 21.09 3.11
CA LYS A 448 8.83 21.94 2.62
C LYS A 448 9.26 21.63 1.19
N PHE A 449 8.71 20.58 0.58
CA PHE A 449 8.86 20.36 -0.85
C PHE A 449 7.99 21.33 -1.67
N VAL A 450 7.04 22.01 -1.03
CA VAL A 450 6.29 23.13 -1.62
C VAL A 450 7.23 24.32 -1.85
N GLY A 451 7.12 24.96 -3.01
CA GLY A 451 7.99 26.06 -3.47
C GLY A 451 9.04 25.62 -4.49
N MET A 452 9.00 24.37 -4.96
CA MET A 452 9.86 23.95 -6.08
C MET A 452 9.29 24.46 -7.41
N LYS A 453 10.17 24.94 -8.31
CA LYS A 453 9.77 25.39 -9.65
C LYS A 453 8.94 24.31 -10.35
N GLY A 454 7.75 24.68 -10.78
CA GLY A 454 6.86 23.81 -11.54
C GLY A 454 5.90 24.62 -12.39
N GLU A 455 5.13 23.92 -13.23
CA GLU A 455 4.07 24.54 -14.00
C GLU A 455 3.01 25.13 -13.08
N LYS A 456 2.50 26.31 -13.45
CA LYS A 456 1.42 26.99 -12.71
C LYS A 456 0.22 26.06 -12.55
N PHE A 457 -0.35 26.06 -11.35
CA PHE A 457 -1.52 25.26 -11.03
C PHE A 457 -2.74 26.15 -10.81
N ILE A 458 -3.88 25.73 -11.35
CA ILE A 458 -5.18 26.37 -11.14
C ILE A 458 -6.08 25.35 -10.43
N VAL A 459 -6.63 25.76 -9.29
CA VAL A 459 -7.53 24.92 -8.49
C VAL A 459 -8.84 24.69 -9.24
N GLN A 460 -9.19 23.43 -9.47
CA GLN A 460 -10.46 23.01 -10.07
C GLN A 460 -11.29 22.21 -9.05
N LEU A 461 -11.96 22.89 -8.11
CA LEU A 461 -12.57 22.25 -6.95
C LEU A 461 -13.44 21.02 -7.28
N ASP A 462 -14.34 21.13 -8.27
CA ASP A 462 -15.25 20.05 -8.66
C ASP A 462 -14.51 18.81 -9.17
N LYS A 463 -13.39 19.00 -9.87
CA LYS A 463 -12.56 17.90 -10.33
C LYS A 463 -11.95 17.13 -9.16
N PHE A 464 -11.40 17.84 -8.17
CA PHE A 464 -10.84 17.21 -6.97
C PHE A 464 -11.92 16.52 -6.13
N LYS A 465 -13.14 17.07 -6.06
CA LYS A 465 -14.29 16.40 -5.43
C LYS A 465 -14.58 15.05 -6.09
N ARG A 466 -14.62 15.01 -7.43
CA ARG A 466 -14.85 13.77 -8.19
C ARG A 466 -13.73 12.75 -7.98
N ILE A 467 -12.46 13.16 -8.04
CA ILE A 467 -11.31 12.31 -7.73
C ILE A 467 -11.42 11.72 -6.32
N SER A 468 -11.73 12.56 -5.32
CA SER A 468 -11.91 12.13 -3.93
C SER A 468 -13.05 11.12 -3.78
N ALA A 469 -14.19 11.35 -4.46
CA ALA A 469 -15.34 10.44 -4.40
C ALA A 469 -15.04 9.06 -5.02
N VAL A 470 -14.31 9.03 -6.13
CA VAL A 470 -13.85 7.79 -6.76
C VAL A 470 -12.91 7.02 -5.82
N LEU A 471 -11.89 7.69 -5.27
CA LEU A 471 -10.95 7.08 -4.32
C LEU A 471 -11.63 6.59 -3.05
N LYS A 472 -12.64 7.32 -2.54
CA LYS A 472 -13.49 6.89 -1.42
C LYS A 472 -14.12 5.54 -1.72
N THR A 473 -14.79 5.40 -2.86
CA THR A 473 -15.48 4.16 -3.23
C THR A 473 -14.51 2.99 -3.34
N VAL A 474 -13.35 3.18 -3.98
CA VAL A 474 -12.33 2.12 -4.10
C VAL A 474 -11.78 1.72 -2.72
N ALA A 475 -11.43 2.70 -1.88
CA ALA A 475 -10.92 2.44 -0.54
C ALA A 475 -11.96 1.71 0.34
N MET A 476 -13.22 2.12 0.29
CA MET A 476 -14.31 1.48 1.04
C MET A 476 -14.56 0.04 0.58
N ALA A 477 -14.59 -0.21 -0.72
CA ALA A 477 -14.75 -1.56 -1.26
C ALA A 477 -13.56 -2.46 -0.86
N SER A 478 -12.33 -1.95 -0.99
CA SER A 478 -11.12 -2.67 -0.60
C SER A 478 -11.08 -2.98 0.91
N MET A 479 -11.52 -2.03 1.74
CA MET A 479 -11.63 -2.21 3.19
C MET A 479 -12.70 -3.25 3.55
N ALA A 480 -13.87 -3.22 2.90
CA ALA A 480 -14.93 -4.21 3.13
C ALA A 480 -14.47 -5.64 2.80
N HIS A 481 -13.74 -5.82 1.68
CA HIS A 481 -13.14 -7.10 1.34
C HIS A 481 -12.08 -7.54 2.35
N THR A 482 -11.21 -6.62 2.76
CA THR A 482 -10.19 -6.88 3.80
C THR A 482 -10.85 -7.34 5.10
N ASP A 483 -11.90 -6.65 5.55
CA ASP A 483 -12.67 -7.06 6.73
C ASP A 483 -13.21 -8.48 6.60
N THR A 484 -13.80 -8.85 5.47
CA THR A 484 -14.26 -10.23 5.23
C THR A 484 -13.10 -11.24 5.29
N LEU A 485 -11.97 -10.93 4.65
CA LEU A 485 -10.81 -11.82 4.59
C LEU A 485 -10.22 -12.11 5.98
N PHE A 486 -10.12 -11.10 6.84
CA PHE A 486 -9.49 -11.26 8.16
C PHE A 486 -10.49 -11.63 9.26
N LEU A 487 -11.69 -11.03 9.28
CA LEU A 487 -12.65 -11.23 10.38
C LEU A 487 -13.38 -12.56 10.27
N THR A 488 -13.80 -12.98 9.06
CA THR A 488 -14.55 -14.23 8.90
C THR A 488 -13.68 -15.45 9.23
N ASN A 489 -12.40 -15.40 8.86
CA ASN A 489 -11.43 -16.46 9.14
C ASN A 489 -11.12 -16.62 10.65
N ASP A 490 -11.15 -15.53 11.42
CA ASP A 490 -10.85 -15.55 12.85
C ASP A 490 -12.11 -15.78 13.71
N MET A 491 -13.27 -15.24 13.31
CA MET A 491 -14.56 -15.51 13.98
C MET A 491 -14.91 -16.99 13.95
N ALA A 492 -14.76 -17.65 12.79
CA ALA A 492 -15.04 -19.08 12.63
C ALA A 492 -14.15 -19.99 13.50
N LYS A 493 -12.98 -19.50 13.91
CA LYS A 493 -12.01 -20.26 14.72
C LYS A 493 -12.14 -20.02 16.22
N THR A 494 -12.72 -18.90 16.64
CA THR A 494 -12.60 -18.42 18.03
C THR A 494 -13.92 -18.14 18.74
N GLY A 495 -15.03 -17.98 18.02
CA GLY A 495 -16.34 -17.63 18.61
C GLY A 495 -16.39 -16.25 19.26
N VAL A 496 -15.36 -15.42 19.05
CA VAL A 496 -15.24 -14.06 19.61
C VAL A 496 -16.04 -13.06 18.74
N GLU A 497 -16.63 -12.06 19.39
CA GLU A 497 -17.35 -10.97 18.73
C GLU A 497 -16.46 -10.19 17.73
N LYS A 498 -17.07 -9.77 16.62
CA LYS A 498 -16.41 -9.07 15.51
C LYS A 498 -15.58 -7.86 15.96
N ASP A 499 -16.14 -7.02 16.81
CA ASP A 499 -15.48 -5.77 17.22
C ASP A 499 -14.24 -6.04 18.08
N LYS A 500 -14.26 -7.10 18.90
CA LYS A 500 -13.10 -7.51 19.66
C LYS A 500 -11.96 -8.04 18.77
N ILE A 501 -12.29 -8.74 17.69
CA ILE A 501 -11.30 -9.18 16.70
C ILE A 501 -10.69 -7.97 15.98
N LYS A 502 -11.52 -6.98 15.60
CA LYS A 502 -11.03 -5.72 15.02
C LYS A 502 -10.03 -5.02 15.93
N GLU A 503 -10.33 -4.89 17.23
CA GLU A 503 -9.41 -4.30 18.20
C GLU A 503 -8.07 -5.06 18.25
N VAL A 504 -8.10 -6.39 18.26
CA VAL A 504 -6.88 -7.23 18.26
C VAL A 504 -6.08 -7.03 16.98
N LEU A 505 -6.74 -6.99 15.81
CA LEU A 505 -6.10 -6.74 14.53
C LEU A 505 -5.48 -5.33 14.47
N MET A 506 -6.18 -4.30 14.95
CA MET A 506 -5.64 -2.93 15.03
C MET A 506 -4.45 -2.83 16.00
N ALA A 507 -4.46 -3.60 17.08
CA ALA A 507 -3.36 -3.63 18.04
C ALA A 507 -2.10 -4.33 17.49
N THR A 508 -2.27 -5.35 16.65
CA THR A 508 -1.17 -6.24 16.19
C THR A 508 -0.71 -5.99 14.75
N ASN A 509 -1.56 -5.38 13.91
CA ASN A 509 -1.30 -5.14 12.50
C ASN A 509 -1.42 -3.66 12.16
N ASN A 510 -0.27 -3.01 11.95
CA ASN A 510 -0.22 -1.58 11.63
C ASN A 510 -0.89 -1.22 10.30
N ASN A 511 -0.87 -2.11 9.28
CA ASN A 511 -1.56 -1.83 8.03
C ASN A 511 -3.08 -1.85 8.25
N TYR A 512 -3.61 -2.80 9.02
CA TYR A 512 -5.04 -2.87 9.35
C TYR A 512 -5.48 -1.67 10.19
N LEU A 513 -4.72 -1.31 11.23
CA LEU A 513 -4.95 -0.10 12.02
C LEU A 513 -5.06 1.15 11.15
N GLN A 514 -4.09 1.35 10.25
CA GLN A 514 -4.04 2.52 9.40
C GLN A 514 -5.20 2.52 8.40
N ALA A 515 -5.49 1.40 7.73
CA ALA A 515 -6.60 1.29 6.79
C ALA A 515 -7.96 1.66 7.41
N VAL A 516 -8.29 1.03 8.55
CA VAL A 516 -9.57 1.21 9.26
C VAL A 516 -9.72 2.61 9.84
N THR A 517 -8.63 3.18 10.35
CA THR A 517 -8.70 4.48 11.02
C THR A 517 -8.71 5.61 10.00
N ILE A 518 -7.74 5.62 9.06
CA ILE A 518 -7.57 6.72 8.08
C ILE A 518 -8.81 6.91 7.21
N ILE A 519 -9.51 5.84 6.83
CA ILE A 519 -10.71 5.96 5.97
C ILE A 519 -11.82 6.82 6.60
N GLN A 520 -11.80 6.96 7.94
CA GLN A 520 -12.73 7.79 8.71
C GLN A 520 -12.27 9.24 8.87
N PHE A 521 -11.06 9.58 8.43
CA PHE A 521 -10.48 10.92 8.60
C PHE A 521 -11.38 12.01 8.00
N PRO A 522 -11.88 11.88 6.75
CA PRO A 522 -12.69 12.94 6.15
C PRO A 522 -13.96 13.25 6.94
N ASP A 523 -14.69 12.22 7.36
CA ASP A 523 -15.94 12.36 8.11
C ASP A 523 -15.72 12.97 9.51
N LYS A 524 -14.53 12.75 10.10
CA LYS A 524 -14.19 13.23 11.45
C LYS A 524 -13.54 14.62 11.47
N GLU A 525 -12.69 14.93 10.49
CA GLU A 525 -11.79 16.09 10.51
C GLU A 525 -11.98 17.05 9.32
N SER A 526 -12.78 16.69 8.31
CA SER A 526 -12.89 17.43 7.03
C SER A 526 -14.36 17.68 6.65
N LYS A 527 -15.17 18.16 7.60
CA LYS A 527 -16.62 18.35 7.39
C LYS A 527 -16.98 19.49 6.43
N GLU A 528 -16.09 20.47 6.28
CA GLU A 528 -16.27 21.59 5.37
C GLU A 528 -15.70 21.27 3.99
N GLU A 529 -16.41 21.67 2.93
CA GLU A 529 -15.99 21.43 1.53
C GLU A 529 -14.95 22.45 1.03
N SER A 530 -13.83 22.59 1.74
CA SER A 530 -12.68 23.37 1.28
C SER A 530 -11.74 22.54 0.39
N PHE A 531 -10.95 23.22 -0.44
CA PHE A 531 -9.95 22.57 -1.30
C PHE A 531 -8.97 21.72 -0.48
N GLU A 532 -8.51 22.22 0.66
CA GLU A 532 -7.52 21.57 1.52
C GLU A 532 -8.09 20.32 2.19
N ASN A 533 -9.36 20.38 2.61
CA ASN A 533 -10.07 19.24 3.15
C ASN A 533 -10.30 18.16 2.08
N ILE A 534 -10.50 18.54 0.82
CA ILE A 534 -10.57 17.60 -0.30
C ILE A 534 -9.21 16.96 -0.57
N LEU A 535 -8.10 17.72 -0.53
CA LEU A 535 -6.75 17.15 -0.64
C LEU A 535 -6.45 16.17 0.49
N ALA A 536 -6.81 16.53 1.73
CA ALA A 536 -6.67 15.63 2.87
C ALA A 536 -7.53 14.36 2.70
N SER A 537 -8.70 14.47 2.08
CA SER A 537 -9.57 13.33 1.76
C SER A 537 -8.98 12.41 0.70
N ILE A 538 -8.41 12.97 -0.38
CA ILE A 538 -7.67 12.22 -1.40
C ILE A 538 -6.52 11.45 -0.74
N ALA A 539 -5.71 12.13 0.08
CA ALA A 539 -4.60 11.51 0.80
C ALA A 539 -5.07 10.38 1.74
N ALA A 540 -6.20 10.57 2.44
CA ALA A 540 -6.78 9.57 3.33
C ALA A 540 -7.26 8.33 2.57
N TYR A 541 -8.04 8.50 1.51
CA TYR A 541 -8.58 7.37 0.75
C TYR A 541 -7.48 6.60 0.00
N THR A 542 -6.53 7.29 -0.62
CA THR A 542 -5.34 6.67 -1.23
C THR A 542 -4.53 5.88 -0.19
N SER A 543 -4.26 6.48 0.97
CA SER A 543 -3.53 5.81 2.05
C SER A 543 -4.27 4.59 2.60
N SER A 544 -5.59 4.65 2.74
CA SER A 544 -6.39 3.49 3.19
C SER A 544 -6.32 2.35 2.17
N TYR A 545 -6.52 2.65 0.88
CA TYR A 545 -6.40 1.69 -0.22
C TYR A 545 -5.01 1.02 -0.27
N PHE A 546 -3.93 1.77 -0.07
CA PHE A 546 -2.59 1.17 0.01
C PHE A 546 -2.42 0.21 1.18
N ASN A 547 -2.95 0.57 2.34
CA ASN A 547 -2.83 -0.26 3.52
C ASN A 547 -3.63 -1.57 3.38
N THR A 548 -4.82 -1.54 2.78
CA THR A 548 -5.58 -2.75 2.46
C THR A 548 -4.87 -3.59 1.40
N ALA A 549 -4.33 -2.97 0.34
CA ALA A 549 -3.55 -3.67 -0.68
C ALA A 549 -2.31 -4.37 -0.09
N MET A 550 -1.60 -3.73 0.83
CA MET A 550 -0.46 -4.36 1.52
C MET A 550 -0.87 -5.54 2.41
N LEU A 551 -2.08 -5.52 2.98
CA LEU A 551 -2.60 -6.67 3.74
C LEU A 551 -2.92 -7.84 2.81
N ILE A 552 -3.64 -7.57 1.71
CA ILE A 552 -3.98 -8.58 0.70
C ILE A 552 -2.70 -9.18 0.12
N LEU A 553 -1.73 -8.33 -0.24
CA LEU A 553 -0.42 -8.76 -0.73
C LEU A 553 0.25 -9.72 0.25
N LYS A 554 0.38 -9.34 1.53
CA LYS A 554 1.09 -10.15 2.51
C LYS A 554 0.38 -11.47 2.78
N HIS A 555 -0.93 -11.43 2.98
CA HIS A 555 -1.66 -12.60 3.49
C HIS A 555 -2.20 -13.50 2.39
N ALA A 556 -2.75 -12.94 1.31
CA ALA A 556 -3.34 -13.70 0.22
C ALA A 556 -2.36 -13.95 -0.93
N SER A 557 -1.66 -12.91 -1.40
CA SER A 557 -0.83 -13.02 -2.61
C SER A 557 0.53 -13.69 -2.34
N LEU A 558 1.32 -13.19 -1.39
CA LEU A 558 2.67 -13.73 -1.12
C LEU A 558 2.68 -14.86 -0.09
N GLN A 559 1.58 -14.98 0.69
CA GLN A 559 1.43 -15.90 1.82
C GLN A 559 2.63 -15.79 2.77
N VAL A 560 2.85 -14.56 3.25
CA VAL A 560 3.92 -14.20 4.17
C VAL A 560 3.71 -14.94 5.49
N THR A 561 4.75 -15.64 5.94
CA THR A 561 4.81 -16.33 7.22
C THR A 561 5.97 -15.78 8.05
N THR A 562 6.16 -16.34 9.23
CA THR A 562 7.26 -16.00 10.12
C THR A 562 7.87 -17.29 10.62
N ASP A 563 9.20 -17.40 10.56
CA ASP A 563 9.93 -18.56 11.08
C ASP A 563 9.92 -18.58 12.63
N ALA A 564 10.53 -19.62 13.22
CA ALA A 564 10.60 -19.79 14.68
C ALA A 564 11.41 -18.67 15.39
N GLN A 565 12.30 -18.00 14.66
CA GLN A 565 13.14 -16.89 15.14
C GLN A 565 12.46 -15.53 14.95
N GLY A 566 11.34 -15.50 14.23
CA GLY A 566 10.63 -14.29 13.90
C GLY A 566 11.00 -13.64 12.57
N ASN A 567 11.82 -14.26 11.73
CA ASN A 567 12.14 -13.66 10.43
C ASN A 567 10.98 -13.88 9.44
N MET A 568 10.79 -12.90 8.56
CA MET A 568 9.79 -12.97 7.52
C MET A 568 10.16 -14.04 6.49
N GLU A 569 9.22 -14.94 6.20
CA GLU A 569 9.31 -15.90 5.12
C GLU A 569 8.24 -15.62 4.06
N ILE A 570 8.57 -15.92 2.81
CA ILE A 570 7.69 -15.76 1.65
C ILE A 570 7.49 -17.12 1.02
N LYS A 571 6.23 -17.57 0.89
CA LYS A 571 5.93 -18.82 0.19
C LYS A 571 6.12 -18.68 -1.31
N ARG A 572 5.66 -17.58 -1.91
CA ARG A 572 5.75 -17.32 -3.36
C ARG A 572 6.96 -16.44 -3.72
N LYS A 573 8.18 -16.93 -3.45
CA LYS A 573 9.44 -16.15 -3.60
C LYS A 573 9.65 -15.61 -5.02
N LYS A 574 9.52 -16.46 -6.04
CA LYS A 574 9.67 -16.05 -7.45
C LYS A 574 8.64 -15.02 -7.89
N ALA A 575 7.42 -15.09 -7.37
CA ALA A 575 6.40 -14.07 -7.63
C ALA A 575 6.78 -12.72 -7.02
N LEU A 576 7.34 -12.68 -5.79
CA LEU A 576 7.85 -11.44 -5.19
C LEU A 576 8.97 -10.83 -6.05
N GLU A 577 9.89 -11.65 -6.56
CA GLU A 577 10.99 -11.17 -7.42
C GLU A 577 10.47 -10.60 -8.74
N ALA A 578 9.52 -11.28 -9.39
CA ALA A 578 8.87 -10.80 -10.61
C ALA A 578 8.11 -9.49 -10.37
N MET A 579 7.34 -9.40 -9.27
CA MET A 579 6.61 -8.19 -8.89
C MET A 579 7.54 -7.02 -8.61
N LEU A 580 8.70 -7.24 -7.97
CA LEU A 580 9.68 -6.20 -7.72
C LEU A 580 10.27 -5.64 -9.01
N ALA A 581 10.67 -6.52 -9.93
CA ALA A 581 11.20 -6.11 -11.23
C ALA A 581 10.15 -5.34 -12.03
N ALA A 582 8.91 -5.83 -12.04
CA ALA A 582 7.78 -5.19 -12.72
C ALA A 582 7.45 -3.82 -12.12
N ALA A 583 7.39 -3.71 -10.79
CA ALA A 583 7.08 -2.45 -10.11
C ALA A 583 8.18 -1.40 -10.34
N GLU A 584 9.46 -1.79 -10.33
CA GLU A 584 10.57 -0.88 -10.65
C GLU A 584 10.45 -0.29 -12.06
N GLN A 585 10.20 -1.14 -13.07
CA GLN A 585 9.99 -0.70 -14.45
C GLN A 585 8.72 0.16 -14.59
N ASN A 586 7.65 -0.23 -13.89
CA ASN A 586 6.40 0.49 -13.93
C ASN A 586 6.52 1.91 -13.35
N VAL A 587 7.33 2.12 -12.30
CA VAL A 587 7.62 3.49 -11.81
C VAL A 587 8.23 4.36 -12.91
N LEU A 588 9.19 3.83 -13.68
CA LEU A 588 9.81 4.56 -14.80
C LEU A 588 8.78 4.86 -15.90
N GLN A 589 7.87 3.92 -16.19
CA GLN A 589 6.81 4.13 -17.16
C GLN A 589 5.81 5.20 -16.71
N GLN A 590 5.37 5.15 -15.45
CA GLN A 590 4.44 6.14 -14.89
C GLN A 590 5.10 7.51 -14.77
N ALA A 591 6.38 7.58 -14.43
CA ALA A 591 7.14 8.84 -14.45
C ALA A 591 7.25 9.43 -15.86
N ALA A 592 7.42 8.60 -16.89
CA ALA A 592 7.41 9.06 -18.28
C ALA A 592 6.04 9.63 -18.70
N LEU A 593 4.95 8.95 -18.32
CA LEU A 593 3.59 9.43 -18.53
C LEU A 593 3.32 10.74 -17.79
N SER A 594 3.71 10.80 -16.51
CA SER A 594 3.59 11.98 -15.66
C SER A 594 4.36 13.18 -16.25
N LYS A 595 5.61 12.98 -16.67
CA LYS A 595 6.38 14.01 -17.37
C LYS A 595 5.70 14.48 -18.65
N LYS A 596 5.16 13.56 -19.47
CA LYS A 596 4.53 13.88 -20.74
C LYS A 596 3.20 14.62 -20.59
N TYR A 597 2.35 14.19 -19.65
CA TYR A 597 0.96 14.64 -19.56
C TYR A 597 0.68 15.61 -18.40
N ALA A 598 1.50 15.57 -17.35
CA ALA A 598 1.42 16.50 -16.22
C ALA A 598 2.58 17.52 -16.18
N GLY A 599 3.55 17.41 -17.10
CA GLY A 599 4.68 18.34 -17.24
C GLY A 599 5.77 18.19 -16.16
N VAL A 600 5.62 17.23 -15.23
CA VAL A 600 6.51 17.11 -14.06
C VAL A 600 6.65 15.64 -13.64
N ILE A 601 7.80 15.26 -13.09
CA ILE A 601 7.93 14.02 -12.29
C ILE A 601 7.88 14.43 -10.82
N PRO A 602 6.94 13.92 -10.00
CA PRO A 602 6.77 14.37 -8.63
C PRO A 602 8.05 14.15 -7.80
N ALA A 603 8.44 15.14 -6.99
CA ALA A 603 9.58 15.02 -6.09
C ALA A 603 9.40 13.86 -5.09
N SER A 604 8.18 13.67 -4.59
CA SER A 604 7.75 12.55 -3.76
C SER A 604 7.96 11.19 -4.46
N ALA A 605 7.61 11.08 -5.75
CA ALA A 605 7.82 9.87 -6.53
C ALA A 605 9.29 9.50 -6.64
N LYS A 606 10.16 10.47 -6.94
CA LYS A 606 11.63 10.29 -6.95
C LYS A 606 12.15 9.86 -5.58
N PHE A 607 11.66 10.48 -4.51
CA PHE A 607 12.02 10.12 -3.15
C PHE A 607 11.69 8.65 -2.84
N PHE A 608 10.46 8.20 -3.11
CA PHE A 608 10.05 6.82 -2.86
C PHE A 608 10.78 5.81 -3.75
N TYR A 609 10.99 6.14 -5.04
CA TYR A 609 11.74 5.29 -5.96
C TYR A 609 13.16 5.01 -5.45
N ASN A 610 13.89 6.05 -5.00
CA ASN A 610 15.23 5.91 -4.47
C ASN A 610 15.28 5.09 -3.17
N ILE A 611 14.24 5.16 -2.33
CA ILE A 611 14.12 4.25 -1.17
C ILE A 611 13.90 2.80 -1.63
N GLY A 612 13.01 2.57 -2.59
CA GLY A 612 12.74 1.25 -3.14
C GLY A 612 14.00 0.58 -3.69
N LEU A 613 14.79 1.33 -4.47
CA LEU A 613 16.09 0.86 -5.00
C LEU A 613 17.06 0.43 -3.89
N SER A 614 17.13 1.16 -2.78
CA SER A 614 18.02 0.80 -1.67
C SER A 614 17.62 -0.51 -0.96
N MET A 615 16.35 -0.93 -1.09
CA MET A 615 15.78 -2.04 -0.32
C MET A 615 15.53 -3.31 -1.14
N LYS A 616 15.43 -3.23 -2.48
CA LYS A 616 14.98 -4.33 -3.35
C LYS A 616 15.87 -5.58 -3.35
N ASP A 617 17.15 -5.43 -3.02
CA ASP A 617 18.13 -6.53 -3.02
C ASP A 617 18.46 -7.04 -1.60
N GLN A 618 17.73 -6.56 -0.58
CA GLN A 618 17.96 -6.92 0.82
C GLN A 618 17.08 -8.12 1.27
N ASN A 619 16.93 -8.31 2.58
CA ASN A 619 16.08 -9.37 3.15
C ASN A 619 14.59 -9.21 2.76
N TYR A 620 13.78 -10.27 2.93
CA TYR A 620 12.38 -10.28 2.49
C TYR A 620 11.52 -9.15 3.07
N SER A 621 11.76 -8.74 4.32
CA SER A 621 11.03 -7.62 4.92
C SER A 621 11.28 -6.31 4.16
N LEU A 622 12.54 -6.07 3.79
CA LEU A 622 12.92 -4.91 2.99
C LEU A 622 12.51 -5.03 1.53
N LYS A 623 12.50 -6.24 0.94
CA LYS A 623 11.93 -6.50 -0.39
C LYS A 623 10.44 -6.14 -0.46
N VAL A 624 9.64 -6.61 0.51
CA VAL A 624 8.21 -6.25 0.59
C VAL A 624 8.04 -4.74 0.81
N LYS A 625 8.95 -4.11 1.58
CA LYS A 625 8.93 -2.65 1.75
C LYS A 625 9.31 -1.91 0.46
N ALA A 626 10.27 -2.41 -0.31
CA ALA A 626 10.67 -1.84 -1.59
C ALA A 626 9.50 -1.81 -2.57
N LEU A 627 8.74 -2.90 -2.63
CA LEU A 627 7.52 -3.00 -3.43
C LEU A 627 6.48 -1.94 -3.02
N GLU A 628 6.25 -1.74 -1.72
CA GLU A 628 5.38 -0.65 -1.23
C GLU A 628 5.88 0.73 -1.68
N MET A 629 7.19 0.96 -1.70
CA MET A 629 7.76 2.25 -2.13
C MET A 629 7.63 2.46 -3.64
N PHE A 630 7.81 1.42 -4.46
CA PHE A 630 7.55 1.51 -5.89
C PHE A 630 6.09 1.79 -6.18
N TRP A 631 5.16 1.13 -5.48
CA TRP A 631 3.73 1.43 -5.67
C TRP A 631 3.36 2.86 -5.32
N LYS A 632 3.94 3.40 -4.24
CA LYS A 632 3.76 4.82 -3.90
C LYS A 632 4.33 5.74 -4.97
N ALA A 633 5.53 5.47 -5.47
CA ALA A 633 6.12 6.27 -6.54
C ALA A 633 5.26 6.27 -7.81
N SER A 634 4.75 5.11 -8.23
CA SER A 634 3.85 5.00 -9.39
C SER A 634 2.55 5.78 -9.18
N MET A 635 1.94 5.69 -7.99
CA MET A 635 0.68 6.37 -7.70
C MET A 635 0.83 7.89 -7.64
N GLU A 636 1.94 8.41 -7.10
CA GLU A 636 2.25 9.84 -7.14
C GLU A 636 2.29 10.36 -8.58
N CYS A 637 2.93 9.60 -9.48
CA CYS A 637 2.92 9.90 -10.91
C CYS A 637 1.50 9.81 -11.52
N GLN A 638 0.70 8.81 -11.16
CA GLN A 638 -0.67 8.66 -11.66
C GLN A 638 -1.61 9.77 -11.16
N LEU A 639 -1.53 10.14 -9.88
CA LEU A 639 -2.28 11.25 -9.30
C LEU A 639 -1.91 12.58 -9.97
N SER A 640 -0.63 12.77 -10.33
CA SER A 640 -0.22 13.96 -11.09
C SER A 640 -0.97 14.10 -12.41
N ILE A 641 -1.18 12.99 -13.11
CA ILE A 641 -1.88 12.94 -14.39
C ILE A 641 -3.36 13.24 -14.16
N LEU A 642 -3.98 12.54 -13.20
CA LEU A 642 -5.39 12.76 -12.86
C LEU A 642 -5.66 14.20 -12.42
N MET A 643 -4.72 14.85 -11.72
CA MET A 643 -4.88 16.23 -11.24
C MET A 643 -4.56 17.27 -12.33
N ALA A 644 -3.72 16.95 -13.32
CA ALA A 644 -3.31 17.87 -14.37
C ALA A 644 -4.39 18.14 -15.44
N GLN A 645 -5.24 17.15 -15.74
CA GLN A 645 -6.25 17.17 -16.83
C GLN A 645 -7.29 18.29 -16.79
#